data_AF-A0A934VGC7-F1
#
_entry.id   AF-A0A934VGC7-F1
#
_cell.length_a   1.000
_cell.length_b   1.000
_cell.length_c   1.000
_cell.angle_alpha   90.00
_cell.angle_beta   90.00
_cell.angle_gamma   90.00
#
_symmetry.space_group_name_H-M   'P 1'
#
loop_
_entity.id
_entity.type
_entity.pdbx_description
1 polymer ?
#
loop_
_entity_poly.entity_id
_entity_poly.type
_entity_poly.pdbx_seq_one_letter_code
_entity_poly.pdbx_strand_id
1 'polypeptide(L)'
;MTDQDRLLISSYLAGALDSSQEKALNDLLRRSPEARAELLQQARVDSLLHELGGERPAQVVPFKAISPEEPSRRARWPVWTATAAAALTIAGVVLFAERPQLLAPEVAVGQENPRPLERKSLSREETYSQAIAKLQEAGSQKRAVAQSPALAAAPGERISYNQHIRPILSENCFHCHGPDPATREADIALHEPEFAFAEMDGIAPIVPGDAKASEVVARILDQHDPMPPKDSNRSLTFEEKELLQRWIDEGAEYEKHWAFVPPVKPEPPQVGDSGASVHNPVDQFVQAKLAEKGLEPAPPAEPEVLARRASLALTGLQPDLALLDAYLADPSEAAYERFVDHLLASDAYAERMALFWMDAARYADTDGYQNDHGRTNWPWRDWVIQAYRENMPFDQFTIEQLAGDMLPQATASQRLASAFNRNHRQNNEGGALAEEFLVENVIDRVETTSTVWLGLTTGCARCHDHKYDPISQREFFQLYAYFNNINERGIGRGTEAKPVEEFTSPLFEIPAGLAERLEHAQAQLAKARQETGTRFRNWVASHRPTSEAPDSWEPVSLLSARVPDNQGELTALPDGSYLFEGNNITRTSYQLAFEWPAGKTLSALRVEALPHESLVRLSLANNGNFVLTEAKVSFRPSEEGQAKSLPLARAAASYEQSNYPASQAIDGKAKTGWAVNGNPGESASLFLALAEPLKDAAGGTVEVTLEFFSSFTDHNIGRLRLATSQQAGALGRELILANQEVRAALEKEEAAWTGAERKLLREHFATIDSVLGNAQARVAAVEKELARAGFAKVPVMVMSEKSGEPAPAYLLNRGQYNEPDTSEALPRRMLEALLPGEEHPQDRLELARWLVSRENPITARVVVNRMWQRMMGIGLVKTSEDFGSQGELPVNQDLLDWLAMEFIDSGWDVKGLYRTIVTSHAFRQSSRTNPGLQEVDPENRYLARGPRYRMDGFAIRDLALNASGLLYPKVGGAPVKPYQPAGLWESVAANAGTRYVESKGKDLFRKSMYSYWKRAVNPPRQNIFDASGREVCNVRHKITNTPLQALALMNDETFVEAARHLAARGLREGGATAKERLAHIYRLATGYSADEEELAIFLQNRRHFAEHFASHPAEARDFLSIGATPRDEDLDLIDHAADTATAHLILNLDETITLE
;
A
#
# COMPACT_ATOMS: atom_id res chain seq x y z
N MET A 1 27.97 -17.91 29.48
CA MET A 1 27.56 -17.31 28.19
C MET A 1 27.14 -15.90 28.47
N THR A 2 27.70 -14.92 27.77
CA THR A 2 27.21 -13.53 27.86
C THR A 2 25.84 -13.45 27.19
N ASP A 3 25.03 -12.45 27.53
CA ASP A 3 23.71 -12.32 26.90
C ASP A 3 23.82 -11.95 25.42
N GLN A 4 24.91 -11.27 25.01
CA GLN A 4 25.26 -11.06 23.60
C GLN A 4 25.55 -12.37 22.84
N ASP A 5 26.30 -13.30 23.45
CA ASP A 5 26.55 -14.62 22.84
C ASP A 5 25.23 -15.41 22.65
N ARG A 6 24.30 -15.28 23.61
CA ARG A 6 22.97 -15.91 23.52
C ARG A 6 22.13 -15.32 22.39
N LEU A 7 22.09 -14.00 22.31
CA LEU A 7 21.38 -13.27 21.26
C LEU A 7 21.93 -13.61 19.87
N LEU A 8 23.26 -13.71 19.73
CA LEU A 8 23.90 -14.03 18.47
C LEU A 8 23.59 -15.46 18.02
N ILE A 9 23.71 -16.45 18.91
CA ILE A 9 23.33 -17.84 18.61
C ILE A 9 21.83 -17.95 18.32
N SER A 10 20.98 -17.26 19.09
CA SER A 10 19.54 -17.27 18.90
C SER A 10 19.14 -16.65 17.55
N SER A 11 19.82 -15.58 17.12
CA SER A 11 19.65 -14.97 15.80
C SER A 11 20.10 -15.91 14.68
N TYR A 12 21.27 -16.53 14.86
CA TYR A 12 21.83 -17.50 13.91
C TYR A 12 20.91 -18.72 13.68
N LEU A 13 20.19 -19.15 14.72
CA LEU A 13 19.31 -20.32 14.68
C LEU A 13 17.82 -19.98 14.54
N ALA A 14 17.48 -18.70 14.40
CA ALA A 14 16.09 -18.24 14.35
C ALA A 14 15.35 -18.89 13.17
N GLY A 15 14.29 -19.64 13.48
CA GLY A 15 13.45 -20.34 12.49
C GLY A 15 13.96 -21.72 12.07
N ALA A 16 15.12 -22.17 12.55
CA ALA A 16 15.71 -23.46 12.17
C ALA A 16 15.36 -24.61 13.13
N LEU A 17 14.89 -24.31 14.35
CA LEU A 17 14.66 -25.29 15.42
C LEU A 17 13.27 -25.10 16.05
N ASP A 18 12.61 -26.20 16.38
CA ASP A 18 11.40 -26.17 17.21
C ASP A 18 11.72 -26.03 18.71
N SER A 19 10.71 -25.72 19.52
CA SER A 19 10.86 -25.49 20.97
C SER A 19 11.48 -26.67 21.75
N SER A 20 11.37 -27.91 21.26
CA SER A 20 11.97 -29.09 21.87
C SER A 20 13.46 -29.22 21.50
N GLN A 21 13.80 -28.90 20.26
CA GLN A 21 15.17 -28.88 19.75
C GLN A 21 15.97 -27.72 20.36
N GLU A 22 15.35 -26.56 20.55
CA GLU A 22 15.96 -25.40 21.19
C GLU A 22 16.30 -25.70 22.67
N LYS A 23 15.44 -26.44 23.37
CA LYS A 23 15.72 -26.90 24.74
C LYS A 23 16.87 -27.89 24.79
N ALA A 24 16.92 -28.85 23.86
CA ALA A 24 18.01 -29.84 23.76
C ALA A 24 19.36 -29.19 23.44
N LEU A 25 19.37 -28.20 22.53
CA LEU A 25 20.56 -27.43 22.20
C LEU A 25 21.02 -26.60 23.39
N ASN A 26 20.11 -25.93 24.11
CA ASN A 26 20.45 -25.17 25.30
C ASN A 26 21.06 -26.06 26.40
N ASP A 27 20.58 -27.28 26.57
CA ASP A 27 21.18 -28.25 27.50
C ASP A 27 22.56 -28.76 27.02
N LEU A 28 22.77 -28.93 25.70
CA LEU A 28 24.06 -29.28 25.10
C LEU A 28 25.09 -28.15 25.30
N LEU A 29 24.71 -26.90 24.99
CA LEU A 29 25.57 -25.71 25.13
C LEU A 29 25.94 -25.40 26.59
N ARG A 30 25.14 -25.87 27.56
CA ARG A 30 25.49 -25.82 28.99
C ARG A 30 26.52 -26.87 29.38
N ARG A 31 26.59 -28.00 28.67
CA ARG A 31 27.41 -29.18 29.05
C ARG A 31 28.71 -29.29 28.26
N SER A 32 28.80 -28.73 27.05
CA SER A 32 30.03 -28.73 26.23
C SER A 32 30.48 -27.30 25.88
N PRO A 33 31.55 -26.81 26.53
CA PRO A 33 32.20 -25.55 26.17
C PRO A 33 32.69 -25.51 24.71
N GLU A 34 33.08 -26.65 24.15
CA GLU A 34 33.61 -26.79 22.79
C GLU A 34 32.51 -26.57 21.75
N ALA A 35 31.36 -27.26 21.90
CA ALA A 35 30.20 -27.06 21.03
C ALA A 35 29.69 -25.61 21.09
N ARG A 36 29.81 -24.98 22.26
CA ARG A 36 29.45 -23.57 22.44
C ARG A 36 30.42 -22.62 21.72
N ALA A 37 31.72 -22.88 21.75
CA ALA A 37 32.70 -22.07 21.04
C ALA A 37 32.54 -22.17 19.52
N GLU A 38 32.30 -23.37 19.01
CA GLU A 38 32.12 -23.64 17.58
C GLU A 38 30.84 -22.97 17.02
N LEU A 39 29.72 -23.08 17.75
CA LEU A 39 28.46 -22.47 17.35
C LEU A 39 28.52 -20.93 17.43
N LEU A 40 29.21 -20.37 18.42
CA LEU A 40 29.44 -18.92 18.51
C LEU A 40 30.29 -18.40 17.36
N GLN A 41 31.31 -19.17 16.97
CA GLN A 41 32.18 -18.79 15.86
C GLN A 41 31.40 -18.79 14.53
N GLN A 42 30.54 -19.78 14.29
CA GLN A 42 29.66 -19.82 13.12
C GLN A 42 28.65 -18.66 13.12
N ALA A 43 28.01 -18.40 14.25
CA ALA A 43 27.08 -17.29 14.39
C ALA A 43 27.73 -15.92 14.13
N ARG A 44 28.99 -15.73 14.54
CA ARG A 44 29.76 -14.50 14.27
C ARG A 44 30.10 -14.35 12.79
N VAL A 45 30.49 -15.43 12.11
CA VAL A 45 30.79 -15.41 10.68
C VAL A 45 29.53 -15.09 9.86
N ASP A 46 28.38 -15.69 10.21
CA ASP A 46 27.12 -15.43 9.53
C ASP A 46 26.63 -13.98 9.75
N SER A 47 26.77 -13.46 10.98
CA SER A 47 26.50 -12.05 11.28
C SER A 47 27.36 -11.10 10.45
N LEU A 48 28.65 -11.42 10.29
CA LEU A 48 29.58 -10.60 9.49
C LEU A 48 29.29 -10.70 7.98
N LEU A 49 28.91 -11.88 7.47
CA LEU A 49 28.50 -12.06 6.08
C LEU A 49 27.20 -11.30 5.79
N HIS A 50 26.28 -11.27 6.75
CA HIS A 50 25.04 -10.50 6.65
C HIS A 50 25.31 -8.99 6.62
N GLU A 51 26.21 -8.49 7.48
CA GLU A 51 26.64 -7.08 7.49
C GLU A 51 27.37 -6.67 6.19
N LEU A 52 28.04 -7.61 5.53
CA LEU A 52 28.74 -7.40 4.25
C LEU A 52 27.86 -7.70 3.01
N GLY A 53 26.57 -8.00 3.18
CA GLY A 53 25.62 -8.21 2.09
C GLY A 53 25.75 -9.55 1.34
N GLY A 54 26.40 -10.55 1.93
CA GLY A 54 26.49 -11.91 1.38
C GLY A 54 25.28 -12.79 1.71
N GLU A 55 24.93 -13.73 0.82
CA GLU A 55 23.89 -14.74 1.08
C GLU A 55 24.34 -15.76 2.15
N ARG A 56 23.39 -16.20 2.99
CA ARG A 56 23.62 -17.29 3.95
C ARG A 56 23.99 -18.57 3.19
N PRO A 57 25.01 -19.34 3.61
CA PRO A 57 25.27 -20.65 3.03
C PRO A 57 24.06 -21.57 3.26
N ALA A 58 23.53 -22.17 2.19
CA ALA A 58 22.30 -22.97 2.19
C ALA A 58 22.36 -24.32 2.95
N GLN A 59 23.32 -24.56 3.83
CA GLN A 59 23.42 -25.82 4.58
C GLN A 59 23.90 -25.61 6.02
N VAL A 60 22.95 -25.63 6.96
CA VAL A 60 23.24 -26.05 8.33
C VAL A 60 23.39 -27.58 8.30
N VAL A 61 24.62 -28.08 8.43
CA VAL A 61 24.88 -29.52 8.52
C VAL A 61 24.25 -30.02 9.84
N PRO A 62 23.29 -30.96 9.82
CA PRO A 62 22.64 -31.38 11.05
C PRO A 62 23.60 -32.17 11.94
N PHE A 63 23.65 -31.78 13.21
CA PHE A 63 24.32 -32.51 14.29
C PHE A 63 23.80 -33.96 14.35
N LYS A 64 24.69 -34.94 14.17
CA LYS A 64 24.38 -36.37 14.25
C LYS A 64 24.53 -36.83 15.71
N ALA A 65 23.43 -37.13 16.42
CA ALA A 65 23.49 -38.05 17.57
C ALA A 65 22.12 -38.65 17.98
N ILE A 66 21.99 -39.95 17.69
CA ILE A 66 21.44 -41.05 18.53
C ILE A 66 19.97 -40.95 19.01
N SER A 67 19.11 -41.76 18.38
CA SER A 67 17.76 -42.16 18.83
C SER A 67 17.82 -43.27 19.89
N PRO A 68 16.79 -43.37 20.77
CA PRO A 68 15.94 -44.58 20.71
C PRO A 68 14.43 -44.35 20.98
N GLU A 69 13.58 -45.06 20.20
CA GLU A 69 12.24 -45.65 20.53
C GLU A 69 11.09 -44.71 21.01
N GLU A 70 9.81 -44.72 20.59
CA GLU A 70 8.93 -45.52 19.73
C GLU A 70 7.60 -44.68 19.49
N PRO A 71 6.42 -45.18 19.03
CA PRO A 71 5.79 -44.76 17.77
C PRO A 71 4.45 -43.97 17.86
N SER A 72 4.01 -43.51 16.69
CA SER A 72 2.63 -43.15 16.27
C SER A 72 2.16 -41.68 16.36
N ARG A 73 1.89 -41.06 15.20
CA ARG A 73 0.55 -40.87 14.62
C ARG A 73 0.62 -40.12 13.28
N ARG A 74 -0.30 -40.50 12.40
CA ARG A 74 -0.41 -40.15 10.99
C ARG A 74 -0.79 -38.68 10.76
N ALA A 75 -0.13 -38.04 9.80
CA ALA A 75 -0.73 -37.09 8.86
C ALA A 75 -0.03 -37.24 7.51
N ARG A 76 -0.77 -37.71 6.50
CA ARG A 76 -0.28 -37.91 5.13
C ARG A 76 -0.39 -36.57 4.38
N TRP A 77 0.72 -36.11 3.81
CA TRP A 77 0.76 -35.16 2.70
C TRP A 77 1.31 -35.93 1.48
N PRO A 78 0.74 -35.83 0.26
CA PRO A 78 1.35 -36.45 -0.91
C PRO A 78 2.54 -35.62 -1.38
N VAL A 79 3.68 -36.29 -1.49
CA VAL A 79 4.92 -35.80 -2.08
C VAL A 79 4.84 -35.96 -3.59
N TRP A 80 4.90 -34.85 -4.31
CA TRP A 80 5.13 -34.79 -5.75
C TRP A 80 6.50 -34.21 -6.02
N THR A 81 7.55 -35.01 -5.83
CA THR A 81 8.91 -34.70 -6.28
C THR A 81 9.66 -35.99 -6.59
N ALA A 82 9.34 -36.66 -7.70
CA ALA A 82 10.15 -37.78 -8.15
C ALA A 82 10.03 -38.07 -9.66
N THR A 83 10.24 -37.08 -10.53
CA THR A 83 10.67 -37.31 -11.95
C THR A 83 11.09 -36.01 -12.67
N ALA A 84 11.93 -35.18 -12.06
CA ALA A 84 12.61 -34.08 -12.77
C ALA A 84 14.06 -33.80 -12.32
N ALA A 85 14.60 -34.62 -11.41
CA ALA A 85 15.97 -34.43 -10.86
C ALA A 85 16.98 -35.49 -11.32
N ALA A 86 16.67 -36.30 -12.35
CA ALA A 86 17.57 -37.35 -12.84
C ALA A 86 18.15 -37.11 -14.25
N ALA A 87 17.87 -35.95 -14.87
CA ALA A 87 18.42 -35.61 -16.20
C ALA A 87 19.37 -34.40 -16.20
N LEU A 88 19.65 -33.75 -15.06
CA LEU A 88 20.51 -32.56 -14.97
C LEU A 88 21.73 -32.71 -14.03
N THR A 89 22.09 -33.95 -13.65
CA THR A 89 23.27 -34.20 -12.80
C THR A 89 24.37 -35.04 -13.48
N ILE A 90 24.26 -35.28 -14.79
CA ILE A 90 25.34 -35.90 -15.58
C ILE A 90 25.47 -35.17 -16.93
N ALA A 91 25.84 -33.88 -16.88
CA ALA A 91 26.34 -33.13 -18.05
C ALA A 91 27.17 -31.87 -17.70
N GLY A 92 27.52 -31.62 -16.43
CA GLY A 92 28.16 -30.36 -16.02
C GLY A 92 29.54 -30.43 -15.37
N VAL A 93 30.15 -31.61 -15.21
CA VAL A 93 31.41 -31.75 -14.42
C VAL A 93 32.52 -32.58 -15.12
N VAL A 94 32.43 -32.87 -16.43
CA VAL A 94 33.49 -33.68 -17.12
C VAL A 94 34.01 -33.06 -18.43
N LEU A 95 33.93 -31.75 -18.61
CA LEU A 95 34.65 -31.09 -19.70
C LEU A 95 35.21 -29.74 -19.22
N PHE A 96 36.39 -29.78 -18.59
CA PHE A 96 37.48 -28.80 -18.74
C PHE A 96 38.65 -29.21 -17.83
N ALA A 97 39.39 -30.24 -18.25
CA ALA A 97 40.77 -30.48 -17.83
C ALA A 97 41.52 -31.25 -18.94
N GLU A 98 42.59 -30.62 -19.45
CA GLU A 98 43.60 -31.09 -20.41
C GLU A 98 43.18 -31.14 -21.90
N ARG A 99 43.81 -30.45 -22.87
CA ARG A 99 45.26 -30.23 -23.13
C ARG A 99 45.51 -29.22 -24.31
N PRO A 100 46.74 -28.93 -24.83
CA PRO A 100 47.42 -27.61 -24.81
C PRO A 100 47.89 -27.03 -26.19
N GLN A 101 48.76 -25.98 -26.16
CA GLN A 101 49.57 -25.31 -27.23
C GLN A 101 48.90 -24.06 -27.87
N LEU A 102 49.51 -22.88 -28.11
CA LEU A 102 50.89 -22.34 -28.25
C LEU A 102 50.73 -20.78 -28.26
N LEU A 103 51.43 -19.94 -27.49
CA LEU A 103 52.72 -19.29 -27.78
C LEU A 103 53.11 -18.35 -26.62
N ALA A 104 54.39 -18.33 -26.25
CA ALA A 104 55.01 -17.45 -25.26
C ALA A 104 55.35 -16.06 -25.84
N PRO A 105 55.85 -15.13 -24.99
CA PRO A 105 57.24 -14.74 -25.19
C PRO A 105 58.14 -14.93 -23.95
N GLU A 106 59.42 -15.00 -24.27
CA GLU A 106 60.61 -15.39 -23.49
C GLU A 106 60.91 -14.47 -22.29
N VAL A 107 61.37 -15.04 -21.17
CA VAL A 107 62.62 -14.64 -20.48
C VAL A 107 63.27 -15.88 -19.82
N ALA A 108 64.59 -15.88 -19.84
CA ALA A 108 65.55 -16.97 -19.74
C ALA A 108 65.70 -17.73 -18.39
N VAL A 109 66.30 -18.91 -18.57
CA VAL A 109 66.66 -19.99 -17.64
C VAL A 109 67.80 -19.62 -16.69
N GLY A 110 67.74 -20.15 -15.46
CA GLY A 110 68.90 -20.30 -14.57
C GLY A 110 68.61 -21.31 -13.45
N GLN A 111 69.01 -22.56 -13.66
CA GLN A 111 69.02 -23.62 -12.64
C GLN A 111 70.06 -23.32 -11.56
N GLU A 112 69.69 -23.43 -10.28
CA GLU A 112 70.54 -24.03 -9.26
C GLU A 112 69.68 -24.58 -8.11
N ASN A 113 69.94 -25.83 -7.77
CA ASN A 113 69.28 -26.57 -6.68
C ASN A 113 70.18 -26.41 -5.43
N PRO A 114 69.62 -26.07 -4.25
CA PRO A 114 69.92 -26.96 -3.12
C PRO A 114 68.79 -27.06 -2.06
N ARG A 115 68.42 -28.31 -1.76
CA ARG A 115 68.23 -28.93 -0.42
C ARG A 115 67.28 -28.28 0.62
N PRO A 116 66.73 -29.10 1.55
CA PRO A 116 65.40 -28.90 2.11
C PRO A 116 65.41 -27.90 3.26
N LEU A 117 64.49 -26.93 3.21
CA LEU A 117 64.08 -26.14 4.36
C LEU A 117 62.69 -26.59 4.80
N GLU A 118 62.62 -26.94 6.09
CA GLU A 118 61.43 -27.33 6.83
C GLU A 118 60.25 -26.40 6.53
N ARG A 119 59.19 -26.94 5.92
CA ARG A 119 57.89 -26.26 5.88
C ARG A 119 57.28 -26.37 7.27
N LYS A 120 57.33 -25.28 8.04
CA LYS A 120 56.35 -25.06 9.11
C LYS A 120 54.96 -25.12 8.47
N SER A 121 54.16 -26.10 8.89
CA SER A 121 52.72 -26.08 8.66
C SER A 121 52.16 -24.86 9.40
N LEU A 122 51.75 -23.83 8.66
CA LEU A 122 50.94 -22.77 9.22
C LEU A 122 49.65 -23.40 9.77
N SER A 123 49.21 -22.96 10.93
CA SER A 123 47.96 -23.46 11.49
C SER A 123 46.80 -23.03 10.59
N ARG A 124 45.69 -23.78 10.68
CA ARG A 124 44.46 -23.47 9.94
C ARG A 124 43.98 -22.04 10.25
N GLU A 125 44.23 -21.55 11.46
CA GLU A 125 43.93 -20.19 11.93
C GLU A 125 44.71 -19.11 11.16
N GLU A 126 46.03 -19.29 10.96
CA GLU A 126 46.88 -18.36 10.21
C GLU A 126 46.50 -18.29 8.72
N THR A 127 46.00 -19.41 8.17
CA THR A 127 45.54 -19.49 6.77
C THR A 127 44.22 -18.73 6.57
N TYR A 128 43.34 -18.73 7.59
CA TYR A 128 42.07 -17.98 7.58
C TYR A 128 42.27 -16.48 7.83
N SER A 129 43.19 -16.07 8.71
CA SER A 129 43.52 -14.66 8.90
C SER A 129 44.10 -14.03 7.63
N GLN A 130 44.94 -14.76 6.88
CA GLN A 130 45.42 -14.31 5.57
C GLN A 130 44.31 -14.28 4.49
N ALA A 131 43.34 -15.20 4.56
CA ALA A 131 42.18 -15.18 3.66
C ALA A 131 41.23 -14.00 3.96
N ILE A 132 41.03 -13.66 5.24
CA ILE A 132 40.26 -12.48 5.67
C ILE A 132 40.96 -11.19 5.23
N ALA A 133 42.28 -11.09 5.41
CA ALA A 133 43.05 -9.94 4.94
C ALA A 133 42.97 -9.78 3.41
N LYS A 134 43.05 -10.88 2.65
CA LYS A 134 42.87 -10.86 1.19
C LYS A 134 41.44 -10.55 0.74
N LEU A 135 40.42 -10.94 1.51
CA LEU A 135 39.02 -10.60 1.24
C LEU A 135 38.72 -9.13 1.58
N GLN A 136 39.38 -8.58 2.59
CA GLN A 136 39.34 -7.15 2.92
C GLN A 136 40.08 -6.33 1.86
N GLU A 137 41.26 -6.76 1.40
CA GLU A 137 41.95 -6.16 0.24
C GLU A 137 41.10 -6.24 -1.04
N ALA A 138 40.47 -7.39 -1.32
CA ALA A 138 39.60 -7.57 -2.47
C ALA A 138 38.30 -6.75 -2.37
N GLY A 139 37.80 -6.50 -1.15
CA GLY A 139 36.67 -5.61 -0.87
C GLY A 139 37.02 -4.13 -1.09
N SER A 140 38.22 -3.72 -0.68
CA SER A 140 38.76 -2.39 -0.96
C SER A 140 39.07 -2.18 -2.45
N GLN A 141 39.60 -3.20 -3.13
CA GLN A 141 39.84 -3.17 -4.58
C GLN A 141 38.53 -3.21 -5.39
N LYS A 142 37.50 -3.94 -4.96
CA LYS A 142 36.18 -3.93 -5.63
C LYS A 142 35.43 -2.60 -5.46
N ARG A 143 35.64 -1.87 -4.35
CA ARG A 143 35.17 -0.48 -4.23
C ARG A 143 35.92 0.47 -5.17
N ALA A 144 37.23 0.26 -5.35
CA ALA A 144 38.03 1.06 -6.28
C ALA A 144 37.70 0.80 -7.77
N VAL A 145 37.15 -0.37 -8.12
CA VAL A 145 36.84 -0.75 -9.52
C VAL A 145 35.39 -0.44 -9.93
N ALA A 146 34.53 -0.02 -9.00
CA ALA A 146 33.12 0.31 -9.27
C ALA A 146 32.86 1.82 -9.49
N GLN A 147 33.90 2.63 -9.67
CA GLN A 147 33.79 4.07 -9.93
C GLN A 147 33.98 4.39 -11.42
N SER A 148 33.19 5.38 -11.89
CA SER A 148 32.99 5.86 -13.25
C SER A 148 34.21 5.82 -14.19
N PRO A 149 34.07 5.33 -15.44
CA PRO A 149 35.11 5.42 -16.48
C PRO A 149 35.35 6.85 -17.03
N ALA A 150 34.93 7.91 -16.34
CA ALA A 150 34.75 9.24 -16.95
C ALA A 150 35.26 10.42 -16.11
N LEU A 151 36.46 10.31 -15.52
CA LEU A 151 37.11 11.45 -14.85
C LEU A 151 38.29 12.04 -15.61
N ALA A 152 38.68 11.48 -16.76
CA ALA A 152 39.77 12.05 -17.55
C ALA A 152 39.27 13.22 -18.41
N ALA A 153 39.48 14.46 -17.95
CA ALA A 153 39.37 15.64 -18.82
C ALA A 153 40.38 15.52 -19.97
N ALA A 154 39.94 15.80 -21.21
CA ALA A 154 40.83 15.67 -22.37
C ALA A 154 42.03 16.64 -22.26
N PRO A 155 43.21 16.31 -22.80
CA PRO A 155 44.36 17.21 -22.77
C PRO A 155 44.02 18.56 -23.44
N GLY A 156 44.01 19.65 -22.67
CA GLY A 156 43.67 21.00 -23.12
C GLY A 156 42.21 21.43 -22.89
N GLU A 157 41.37 20.58 -22.31
CA GLU A 157 40.03 20.92 -21.84
C GLU A 157 40.08 21.61 -20.47
N ARG A 158 39.24 22.64 -20.28
CA ARG A 158 39.11 23.37 -19.02
C ARG A 158 38.41 22.50 -17.97
N ILE A 159 38.92 22.48 -16.75
CA ILE A 159 38.37 21.60 -15.71
C ILE A 159 37.09 22.22 -15.11
N SER A 160 35.96 21.58 -15.36
CA SER A 160 34.69 21.90 -14.68
C SER A 160 34.69 21.44 -13.22
N TYR A 161 34.25 22.32 -12.31
CA TYR A 161 34.12 21.99 -10.90
C TYR A 161 33.06 20.92 -10.66
N ASN A 162 31.88 21.02 -11.28
CA ASN A 162 30.81 20.04 -11.06
C ASN A 162 31.11 18.66 -11.65
N GLN A 163 31.73 18.60 -12.83
CA GLN A 163 31.98 17.33 -13.52
C GLN A 163 33.21 16.60 -12.96
N HIS A 164 34.28 17.33 -12.63
CA HIS A 164 35.56 16.72 -12.29
C HIS A 164 35.92 16.85 -10.81
N ILE A 165 35.69 18.00 -10.18
CA ILE A 165 36.29 18.31 -8.86
C ILE A 165 35.35 18.01 -7.70
N ARG A 166 34.09 18.44 -7.78
CA ARG A 166 33.09 18.24 -6.74
C ARG A 166 32.92 16.74 -6.39
N PRO A 167 32.84 15.78 -7.32
CA PRO A 167 32.75 14.36 -6.98
C PRO A 167 33.94 13.88 -6.15
N ILE A 168 35.15 14.32 -6.50
CA ILE A 168 36.39 14.01 -5.78
C ILE A 168 36.32 14.55 -4.35
N LEU A 169 35.97 15.82 -4.19
CA LEU A 169 35.85 16.47 -2.88
C LEU A 169 34.71 15.88 -2.04
N SER A 170 33.58 15.56 -2.65
CA SER A 170 32.40 14.98 -1.99
C SER A 170 32.71 13.60 -1.40
N GLU A 171 33.38 12.74 -2.16
CA GLU A 171 33.76 11.39 -1.72
C GLU A 171 34.89 11.43 -0.67
N ASN A 172 35.92 12.22 -0.93
CA ASN A 172 37.18 12.12 -0.19
C ASN A 172 37.32 13.17 0.92
N CYS A 173 36.75 14.36 0.77
CA CYS A 173 37.08 15.53 1.62
C CYS A 173 35.89 16.05 2.45
N PHE A 174 34.66 16.01 1.95
CA PHE A 174 33.49 16.61 2.63
C PHE A 174 33.11 15.92 3.95
N HIS A 175 33.65 14.73 4.22
CA HIS A 175 33.46 14.13 5.54
C HIS A 175 34.06 14.98 6.67
N CYS A 176 35.23 15.59 6.45
CA CYS A 176 35.92 16.41 7.46
C CYS A 176 35.94 17.90 7.09
N HIS A 177 35.63 18.27 5.84
CA HIS A 177 35.64 19.66 5.36
C HIS A 177 34.39 20.03 4.56
N GLY A 178 33.26 19.38 4.85
CA GLY A 178 31.99 19.57 4.15
C GLY A 178 31.01 20.50 4.89
N PRO A 179 29.72 20.46 4.50
CA PRO A 179 28.70 21.34 5.05
C PRO A 179 28.38 21.16 6.53
N ASP A 180 28.61 20.00 7.16
CA ASP A 180 28.27 19.80 8.58
C ASP A 180 29.33 20.38 9.55
N PRO A 181 29.07 21.50 10.25
CA PRO A 181 30.03 22.13 11.15
C PRO A 181 30.50 21.24 12.29
N ALA A 182 29.69 20.27 12.73
CA ALA A 182 30.04 19.37 13.83
C ALA A 182 31.17 18.39 13.47
N THR A 183 31.43 18.22 12.17
CA THR A 183 32.48 17.34 11.64
C THR A 183 33.64 18.11 10.99
N ARG A 184 33.55 19.45 10.91
CA ARG A 184 34.56 20.28 10.25
C ARG A 184 35.84 20.30 11.06
N GLU A 185 36.92 19.84 10.44
CA GLU A 185 38.27 19.99 10.97
C GLU A 185 38.89 21.32 10.51
N ALA A 186 39.63 21.96 11.42
CA ALA A 186 40.30 23.24 11.22
C ALA A 186 39.39 24.39 10.77
N ASP A 187 38.07 24.29 11.01
CA ASP A 187 37.05 25.27 10.59
C ASP A 187 37.04 25.58 9.08
N ILE A 188 37.54 24.64 8.25
CA ILE A 188 37.59 24.77 6.79
C ILE A 188 36.39 24.07 6.15
N ALA A 189 35.72 24.79 5.24
CA ALA A 189 34.63 24.28 4.39
C ALA A 189 35.05 24.33 2.91
N LEU A 190 35.49 23.20 2.35
CA LEU A 190 35.99 23.14 0.97
C LEU A 190 34.89 23.25 -0.11
N HIS A 191 33.62 23.20 0.28
CA HIS A 191 32.49 23.35 -0.63
C HIS A 191 32.07 24.81 -0.82
N GLU A 192 32.57 25.73 0.02
CA GLU A 192 32.28 27.17 -0.03
C GLU A 192 33.56 27.93 -0.43
N PRO A 193 33.57 28.68 -1.55
CA PRO A 193 34.77 29.37 -2.02
C PRO A 193 35.28 30.40 -1.01
N GLU A 194 34.38 31.04 -0.25
CA GLU A 194 34.74 32.02 0.79
C GLU A 194 35.64 31.38 1.87
N PHE A 195 35.34 30.14 2.27
CA PHE A 195 36.14 29.40 3.25
C PHE A 195 37.34 28.70 2.62
N ALA A 196 37.18 28.17 1.41
CA ALA A 196 38.26 27.50 0.69
C ALA A 196 39.42 28.44 0.32
N PHE A 197 39.14 29.74 0.14
CA PHE A 197 40.14 30.75 -0.18
C PHE A 197 40.57 31.60 1.03
N ALA A 198 39.91 31.45 2.18
CA ALA A 198 40.23 32.23 3.37
C ALA A 198 41.61 31.86 3.92
N GLU A 199 42.49 32.87 4.03
CA GLU A 199 43.78 32.73 4.69
C GLU A 199 43.57 32.68 6.22
N MET A 200 44.06 31.62 6.86
CA MET A 200 44.03 31.41 8.31
C MET A 200 45.45 31.19 8.81
N ASP A 201 45.92 32.04 9.74
CA ASP A 201 47.28 32.01 10.29
C ASP A 201 48.41 32.00 9.23
N GLY A 202 48.19 32.67 8.09
CA GLY A 202 49.18 32.75 7.00
C GLY A 202 49.08 31.63 5.97
N ILE A 203 48.08 30.76 6.07
CA ILE A 203 47.90 29.58 5.21
C ILE A 203 46.49 29.63 4.59
N ALA A 204 46.39 29.55 3.26
CA ALA A 204 45.12 29.43 2.55
C ALA A 204 44.92 27.97 2.09
N PRO A 205 43.73 27.37 2.28
CA PRO A 205 43.46 26.01 1.80
C PRO A 205 43.67 25.90 0.28
N ILE A 206 43.12 26.86 -0.48
CA ILE A 206 43.28 27.00 -1.92
C ILE A 206 43.70 28.43 -2.26
N VAL A 207 44.76 28.56 -3.04
CA VAL A 207 45.23 29.81 -3.66
C VAL A 207 44.91 29.73 -5.16
N PRO A 208 43.84 30.40 -5.63
CA PRO A 208 43.46 30.38 -7.04
C PRO A 208 44.62 30.79 -7.96
N GLY A 209 44.96 29.92 -8.92
CA GLY A 209 46.03 30.13 -9.89
C GLY A 209 47.43 29.72 -9.42
N ASP A 210 47.57 29.22 -8.18
CA ASP A 210 48.85 28.72 -7.66
C ASP A 210 48.64 27.46 -6.81
N ALA A 211 48.63 26.30 -7.46
CA ALA A 211 48.50 25.03 -6.77
C ALA A 211 49.67 24.74 -5.83
N LYS A 212 50.85 25.33 -6.05
CA LYS A 212 52.01 25.12 -5.16
C LYS A 212 51.88 25.91 -3.86
N ALA A 213 51.20 27.05 -3.89
CA ALA A 213 50.90 27.85 -2.71
C ALA A 213 49.66 27.36 -1.93
N SER A 214 48.93 26.38 -2.46
CA SER A 214 47.68 25.86 -1.87
C SER A 214 47.96 24.73 -0.87
N GLU A 215 47.50 24.88 0.38
CA GLU A 215 47.71 23.89 1.43
C GLU A 215 47.04 22.54 1.11
N VAL A 216 45.86 22.55 0.45
CA VAL A 216 45.18 21.32 0.02
C VAL A 216 46.12 20.48 -0.85
N VAL A 217 46.85 21.09 -1.77
CA VAL A 217 47.79 20.38 -2.66
C VAL A 217 48.98 19.83 -1.89
N ALA A 218 49.50 20.59 -0.92
CA ALA A 218 50.55 20.10 -0.03
C ALA A 218 50.08 18.86 0.74
N ARG A 219 48.86 18.88 1.28
CA ARG A 219 48.28 17.80 2.08
C ARG A 219 47.95 16.54 1.28
N ILE A 220 47.39 16.66 0.08
CA ILE A 220 47.07 15.48 -0.75
C ILE A 220 48.34 14.77 -1.28
N LEU A 221 49.49 15.47 -1.30
CA LEU A 221 50.78 14.95 -1.72
C LEU A 221 51.69 14.52 -0.55
N ASP A 222 51.36 14.88 0.69
CA ASP A 222 52.14 14.52 1.87
C ASP A 222 52.11 13.01 2.13
N GLN A 223 53.26 12.41 2.46
CA GLN A 223 53.37 10.96 2.72
C GLN A 223 53.24 10.61 4.21
N HIS A 224 53.55 11.57 5.08
CA HIS A 224 53.56 11.44 6.53
C HIS A 224 52.19 11.82 7.12
N ASP A 225 51.59 12.90 6.62
CA ASP A 225 50.29 13.42 7.07
C ASP A 225 49.34 13.70 5.87
N PRO A 226 48.98 12.66 5.09
CA PRO A 226 48.13 12.83 3.92
C PRO A 226 46.71 13.22 4.32
N MET A 227 46.08 14.05 3.49
CA MET A 227 44.62 14.21 3.46
C MET A 227 44.04 13.56 2.19
N PRO A 228 43.02 12.68 2.28
CA PRO A 228 42.34 12.25 3.51
C PRO A 228 43.25 11.41 4.44
N PRO A 229 43.03 11.45 5.78
CA PRO A 229 43.82 10.68 6.74
C PRO A 229 43.78 9.17 6.48
N LYS A 230 44.86 8.44 6.79
CA LYS A 230 44.97 6.99 6.52
C LYS A 230 43.90 6.15 7.21
N ASP A 231 43.40 6.60 8.35
CA ASP A 231 42.34 5.96 9.13
C ASP A 231 40.91 6.31 8.66
N SER A 232 40.76 7.26 7.73
CA SER A 232 39.47 7.64 7.14
C SER A 232 38.90 6.61 6.16
N ASN A 233 39.69 5.60 5.75
CA ASN A 233 39.40 4.65 4.67
C ASN A 233 39.08 5.31 3.31
N ARG A 234 39.50 6.56 3.10
CA ARG A 234 39.40 7.30 1.83
C ARG A 234 40.78 7.56 1.28
N SER A 235 40.89 7.64 -0.03
CA SER A 235 42.16 7.87 -0.70
C SER A 235 41.93 8.45 -2.08
N LEU A 236 42.71 9.47 -2.41
CA LEU A 236 42.76 10.02 -3.75
C LEU A 236 43.70 9.18 -4.63
N THR A 237 43.23 8.85 -5.83
CA THR A 237 44.03 8.30 -6.92
C THR A 237 45.04 9.32 -7.44
N PHE A 238 45.97 8.89 -8.29
CA PHE A 238 46.96 9.80 -8.89
C PHE A 238 46.26 10.83 -9.79
N GLU A 239 45.32 10.37 -10.61
CA GLU A 239 44.55 11.15 -11.57
C GLU A 239 43.69 12.22 -10.88
N GLU A 240 43.06 11.88 -9.75
CA GLU A 240 42.27 12.83 -8.97
C GLU A 240 43.13 13.94 -8.37
N LYS A 241 44.34 13.61 -7.89
CA LYS A 241 45.28 14.62 -7.37
C LYS A 241 45.75 15.56 -8.49
N GLU A 242 45.99 15.02 -9.68
CA GLU A 242 46.37 15.81 -10.85
C GLU A 242 45.24 16.76 -11.27
N LEU A 243 43.99 16.29 -11.29
CA LEU A 243 42.82 17.12 -11.59
C LEU A 243 42.67 18.27 -10.59
N LEU A 244 42.78 17.99 -9.29
CA LEU A 244 42.72 19.02 -8.25
C LEU A 244 43.82 20.08 -8.44
N GLN A 245 45.06 19.66 -8.69
CA GLN A 245 46.18 20.56 -8.92
C GLN A 245 45.96 21.42 -10.17
N ARG A 246 45.58 20.80 -11.29
CA ARG A 246 45.30 21.53 -12.54
C ARG A 246 44.15 22.52 -12.40
N TRP A 247 43.06 22.13 -11.74
CA TRP A 247 41.91 23.02 -11.54
C TRP A 247 42.30 24.24 -10.70
N ILE A 248 43.13 24.06 -9.68
CA ILE A 248 43.64 25.18 -8.89
C ILE A 248 44.53 26.10 -9.74
N ASP A 249 45.46 25.53 -10.53
CA ASP A 249 46.30 26.30 -11.45
C ASP A 249 45.48 27.05 -12.54
N GLU A 250 44.33 26.51 -12.93
CA GLU A 250 43.36 27.15 -13.84
C GLU A 250 42.50 28.25 -13.17
N GLY A 251 42.71 28.50 -11.87
CA GLY A 251 42.06 29.56 -11.11
C GLY A 251 40.97 29.10 -10.15
N ALA A 252 40.83 27.79 -9.91
CA ALA A 252 39.90 27.21 -8.93
C ALA A 252 38.44 27.74 -9.06
N GLU A 253 37.90 27.86 -10.27
CA GLU A 253 36.55 28.39 -10.47
C GLU A 253 35.52 27.43 -9.85
N TYR A 254 34.75 27.91 -8.87
CA TYR A 254 33.65 27.17 -8.24
C TYR A 254 32.36 27.32 -9.05
N GLU A 255 31.66 26.20 -9.25
CA GLU A 255 30.35 26.16 -9.90
C GLU A 255 29.26 25.78 -8.90
N LYS A 256 28.07 26.41 -9.03
CA LYS A 256 26.85 25.92 -8.35
C LYS A 256 26.51 24.53 -8.86
N HIS A 257 25.97 23.67 -7.98
CA HIS A 257 25.60 22.30 -8.36
C HIS A 257 24.63 22.32 -9.53
N TRP A 258 24.85 21.49 -10.55
CA TRP A 258 24.08 21.47 -11.79
C TRP A 258 22.57 21.35 -11.55
N ALA A 259 22.16 20.54 -10.56
CA ALA A 259 20.75 20.32 -10.21
C ALA A 259 20.09 21.53 -9.54
N PHE A 260 20.87 22.47 -8.99
CA PHE A 260 20.40 23.67 -8.29
C PHE A 260 20.42 24.92 -9.17
N VAL A 261 20.81 24.77 -10.44
CA VAL A 261 20.76 25.83 -11.45
C VAL A 261 19.57 25.58 -12.36
N PRO A 262 18.66 26.54 -12.59
CA PRO A 262 17.54 26.35 -13.49
C PRO A 262 17.97 25.85 -14.88
N PRO A 263 17.36 24.78 -15.42
CA PRO A 263 17.71 24.26 -16.73
C PRO A 263 17.43 25.28 -17.83
N VAL A 264 18.31 25.32 -18.82
CA VAL A 264 18.09 26.00 -20.09
C VAL A 264 17.84 24.94 -21.13
N LYS A 265 16.90 25.16 -22.05
CA LYS A 265 16.62 24.22 -23.14
C LYS A 265 17.80 24.23 -24.12
N PRO A 266 18.62 23.18 -24.20
CA PRO A 266 19.73 23.16 -25.14
C PRO A 266 19.19 22.94 -26.56
N GLU A 267 19.89 23.52 -27.55
CA GLU A 267 19.60 23.23 -28.96
C GLU A 267 20.05 21.79 -29.29
N PRO A 268 19.21 21.00 -29.98
CA PRO A 268 19.61 19.65 -30.37
C PRO A 268 20.89 19.64 -31.21
N PRO A 269 21.88 18.79 -30.87
CA PRO A 269 23.16 18.79 -31.55
C PRO A 269 23.02 18.37 -33.01
N GLN A 270 23.88 18.93 -33.86
CA GLN A 270 24.01 18.48 -35.24
C GLN A 270 24.78 17.16 -35.25
N VAL A 271 24.11 16.09 -35.65
CA VAL A 271 24.70 14.76 -35.74
C VAL A 271 25.09 14.47 -37.19
N GLY A 272 26.27 13.86 -37.36
CA GLY A 272 26.75 13.43 -38.69
C GLY A 272 25.96 12.24 -39.23
N ASP A 273 26.33 11.76 -40.41
CA ASP A 273 25.73 10.56 -41.01
C ASP A 273 26.22 9.31 -40.27
N SER A 274 25.60 9.01 -39.12
CA SER A 274 25.87 7.85 -38.27
C SER A 274 25.25 6.56 -38.83
N GLY A 275 24.47 6.66 -39.92
CA GLY A 275 23.65 5.58 -40.45
C GLY A 275 22.38 5.28 -39.65
N ALA A 276 22.18 5.90 -38.47
CA ALA A 276 20.99 5.76 -37.64
C ALA A 276 19.95 6.86 -37.94
N SER A 277 18.67 6.48 -38.04
CA SER A 277 17.59 7.43 -38.26
C SER A 277 17.37 8.34 -37.04
N VAL A 278 17.12 9.62 -37.30
CA VAL A 278 16.74 10.61 -36.29
C VAL A 278 15.23 10.81 -36.37
N HIS A 279 14.49 10.36 -35.35
CA HIS A 279 13.03 10.51 -35.29
C HIS A 279 12.63 11.75 -34.51
N ASN A 280 13.33 12.04 -33.42
CA ASN A 280 13.11 13.23 -32.60
C ASN A 280 14.43 13.68 -31.92
N PRO A 281 14.44 14.84 -31.22
CA PRO A 281 15.67 15.37 -30.63
C PRO A 281 16.38 14.46 -29.62
N VAL A 282 15.68 13.51 -28.98
CA VAL A 282 16.32 12.51 -28.10
C VAL A 282 17.43 11.79 -28.85
N ASP A 283 17.19 11.44 -30.11
CA ASP A 283 18.14 10.70 -30.93
C ASP A 283 19.39 11.51 -31.22
N GLN A 284 19.25 12.82 -31.41
CA GLN A 284 20.39 13.70 -31.66
C GLN A 284 21.32 13.75 -30.44
N PHE A 285 20.77 13.90 -29.23
CA PHE A 285 21.56 13.90 -28.00
C PHE A 285 22.21 12.53 -27.72
N VAL A 286 21.48 11.44 -27.96
CA VAL A 286 22.02 10.08 -27.78
C VAL A 286 23.13 9.80 -28.79
N GLN A 287 22.92 10.09 -30.06
CA GLN A 287 23.93 9.88 -31.10
C GLN A 287 25.18 10.74 -30.88
N ALA A 288 25.03 11.99 -30.43
CA ALA A 288 26.17 12.82 -30.04
C ALA A 288 26.97 12.19 -28.89
N LYS A 289 26.28 11.63 -27.88
CA LYS A 289 26.93 10.95 -26.75
C LYS A 289 27.63 9.65 -27.18
N LEU A 290 27.02 8.87 -28.07
CA LEU A 290 27.63 7.68 -28.63
C LEU A 290 28.89 8.01 -29.43
N ALA A 291 28.85 9.07 -30.26
CA ALA A 291 30.01 9.55 -31.00
C ALA A 291 31.16 10.01 -30.08
N GLU A 292 30.87 10.71 -28.98
CA GLU A 292 31.86 11.06 -27.95
C GLU A 292 32.55 9.83 -27.36
N LYS A 293 31.80 8.74 -27.17
CA LYS A 293 32.31 7.48 -26.61
C LYS A 293 32.88 6.51 -27.66
N GLY A 294 32.87 6.88 -28.94
CA GLY A 294 33.32 6.01 -30.03
C GLY A 294 32.47 4.74 -30.17
N LEU A 295 31.18 4.82 -29.81
CA LEU A 295 30.22 3.73 -29.91
C LEU A 295 29.28 3.95 -31.10
N GLU A 296 28.86 2.86 -31.74
CA GLU A 296 27.85 2.87 -32.78
C GLU A 296 26.50 2.38 -32.22
N PRO A 297 25.37 2.98 -32.64
CA PRO A 297 24.06 2.50 -32.26
C PRO A 297 23.75 1.13 -32.88
N ALA A 298 23.01 0.29 -32.17
CA ALA A 298 22.50 -0.97 -32.68
C ALA A 298 21.48 -0.74 -33.81
N PRO A 299 21.30 -1.71 -34.72
CA PRO A 299 20.25 -1.62 -35.74
C PRO A 299 18.86 -1.56 -35.09
N PRO A 300 17.82 -1.08 -35.80
CA PRO A 300 16.45 -1.14 -35.31
C PRO A 300 16.03 -2.56 -34.89
N ALA A 301 15.20 -2.66 -33.86
CA ALA A 301 14.59 -3.92 -33.46
C ALA A 301 13.62 -4.42 -34.54
N GLU A 302 13.44 -5.74 -34.61
CA GLU A 302 12.40 -6.34 -35.45
C GLU A 302 11.01 -5.81 -35.04
N PRO A 303 10.07 -5.63 -35.98
CA PRO A 303 8.75 -5.05 -35.67
C PRO A 303 8.01 -5.75 -34.54
N GLU A 304 8.04 -7.09 -34.46
CA GLU A 304 7.42 -7.85 -33.37
C GLU A 304 8.01 -7.48 -31.99
N VAL A 305 9.34 -7.39 -31.92
CA VAL A 305 10.10 -7.02 -30.71
C VAL A 305 9.74 -5.62 -30.28
N LEU A 306 9.73 -4.69 -31.24
CA LEU A 306 9.42 -3.30 -30.95
C LEU A 306 7.98 -3.12 -30.43
N ALA A 307 7.01 -3.76 -31.07
CA ALA A 307 5.60 -3.68 -30.66
C ALA A 307 5.37 -4.27 -29.26
N ARG A 308 5.98 -5.43 -28.99
CA ARG A 308 5.95 -6.08 -27.67
C ARG A 308 6.55 -5.17 -26.61
N ARG A 309 7.77 -4.68 -26.83
CA ARG A 309 8.48 -3.80 -25.89
C ARG A 309 7.68 -2.55 -25.55
N ALA A 310 7.11 -1.89 -26.56
CA ALA A 310 6.25 -0.72 -26.35
C ALA A 310 5.00 -1.09 -25.53
N SER A 311 4.35 -2.22 -25.84
CA SER A 311 3.17 -2.70 -25.11
C SER A 311 3.49 -3.00 -23.64
N LEU A 312 4.57 -3.73 -23.36
CA LEU A 312 4.99 -4.05 -22.00
C LEU A 312 5.40 -2.80 -21.20
N ALA A 313 6.18 -1.91 -21.80
CA ALA A 313 6.64 -0.69 -21.14
C ALA A 313 5.47 0.21 -20.75
N LEU A 314 4.54 0.42 -21.69
CA LEU A 314 3.42 1.34 -21.51
C LEU A 314 2.26 0.73 -20.70
N THR A 315 1.99 -0.57 -20.83
CA THR A 315 0.76 -1.18 -20.28
C THR A 315 1.01 -2.31 -19.26
N GLY A 316 2.22 -2.88 -19.26
CA GLY A 316 2.56 -4.07 -18.48
C GLY A 316 1.93 -5.37 -19.00
N LEU A 317 1.32 -5.38 -20.19
CA LEU A 317 0.60 -6.51 -20.79
C LEU A 317 1.13 -6.82 -22.20
N GLN A 318 0.79 -7.99 -22.73
CA GLN A 318 1.03 -8.31 -24.13
C GLN A 318 0.22 -7.41 -25.05
N PRO A 319 0.72 -7.12 -26.27
CA PRO A 319 -0.11 -6.46 -27.26
C PRO A 319 -1.29 -7.36 -27.62
N ASP A 320 -2.46 -6.74 -27.80
CA ASP A 320 -3.59 -7.44 -28.41
C ASP A 320 -3.16 -7.97 -29.78
N LEU A 321 -3.45 -9.24 -30.07
CA LEU A 321 -2.95 -9.89 -31.29
C LEU A 321 -3.51 -9.23 -32.55
N ALA A 322 -4.74 -8.72 -32.54
CA ALA A 322 -5.30 -8.04 -33.71
C ALA A 322 -4.63 -6.68 -33.93
N LEU A 323 -4.32 -5.95 -32.85
CA LEU A 323 -3.53 -4.73 -32.92
C LEU A 323 -2.09 -4.99 -33.41
N LEU A 324 -1.46 -6.06 -32.92
CA LEU A 324 -0.13 -6.49 -33.35
C LEU A 324 -0.14 -6.87 -34.84
N ASP A 325 -1.04 -7.75 -35.27
CA ASP A 325 -1.17 -8.19 -36.66
C ASP A 325 -1.40 -7.00 -37.61
N ALA A 326 -2.20 -6.01 -37.20
CA ALA A 326 -2.44 -4.80 -37.98
C ALA A 326 -1.15 -3.96 -38.17
N TYR A 327 -0.30 -3.88 -37.14
CA TYR A 327 0.99 -3.21 -37.25
C TYR A 327 1.99 -4.01 -38.11
N LEU A 328 2.07 -5.33 -37.93
CA LEU A 328 2.99 -6.18 -38.68
C LEU A 328 2.66 -6.24 -40.18
N ALA A 329 1.39 -6.04 -40.56
CA ALA A 329 0.98 -5.97 -41.96
C ALA A 329 1.50 -4.70 -42.69
N ASP A 330 1.81 -3.64 -41.95
CA ASP A 330 2.40 -2.39 -42.46
C ASP A 330 3.31 -1.77 -41.38
N PRO A 331 4.55 -2.27 -41.22
CA PRO A 331 5.45 -1.83 -40.14
C PRO A 331 6.11 -0.47 -40.44
N SER A 332 5.35 0.46 -41.04
CA SER A 332 5.77 1.83 -41.29
C SER A 332 5.86 2.64 -39.99
N GLU A 333 6.62 3.74 -40.03
CA GLU A 333 6.74 4.66 -38.91
C GLU A 333 5.37 5.19 -38.44
N ALA A 334 4.52 5.59 -39.38
CA ALA A 334 3.17 6.06 -39.06
C ALA A 334 2.30 4.96 -38.43
N ALA A 335 2.51 3.68 -38.78
CA ALA A 335 1.79 2.58 -38.15
C ALA A 335 2.26 2.31 -36.73
N TYR A 336 3.57 2.39 -36.47
CA TYR A 336 4.12 2.29 -35.12
C TYR A 336 3.61 3.42 -34.22
N GLU A 337 3.56 4.65 -34.73
CA GLU A 337 2.99 5.78 -33.97
C GLU A 337 1.52 5.56 -33.60
N ARG A 338 0.69 5.10 -34.55
CA ARG A 338 -0.71 4.74 -34.25
C ARG A 338 -0.83 3.61 -33.23
N PHE A 339 0.08 2.64 -33.28
CA PHE A 339 0.15 1.56 -32.30
C PHE A 339 0.45 2.11 -30.90
N VAL A 340 1.44 2.99 -30.77
CA VAL A 340 1.77 3.68 -29.51
C VAL A 340 0.59 4.53 -29.00
N ASP A 341 -0.05 5.30 -29.88
CA ASP A 341 -1.20 6.13 -29.52
C ASP A 341 -2.37 5.28 -28.99
N HIS A 342 -2.60 4.10 -29.56
CA HIS A 342 -3.59 3.14 -29.06
C HIS A 342 -3.25 2.65 -27.64
N LEU A 343 -1.98 2.34 -27.37
CA LEU A 343 -1.53 1.90 -26.03
C LEU A 343 -1.70 3.02 -24.99
N LEU A 344 -1.30 4.26 -25.31
CA LEU A 344 -1.43 5.43 -24.43
C LEU A 344 -2.88 5.82 -24.14
N ALA A 345 -3.81 5.48 -25.03
CA ALA A 345 -5.24 5.68 -24.83
C ALA A 345 -5.89 4.62 -23.92
N SER A 346 -5.20 3.52 -23.63
CA SER A 346 -5.77 2.39 -22.89
C SER A 346 -5.83 2.61 -21.37
N ASP A 347 -6.77 1.93 -20.72
CA ASP A 347 -6.81 1.83 -19.26
C ASP A 347 -5.59 1.11 -18.68
N ALA A 348 -5.06 0.13 -19.42
CA ALA A 348 -3.89 -0.62 -18.99
C ALA A 348 -2.66 0.29 -18.84
N TYR A 349 -2.53 1.31 -19.69
CA TYR A 349 -1.52 2.37 -19.53
C TYR A 349 -1.70 3.15 -18.22
N ALA A 350 -2.92 3.62 -17.96
CA ALA A 350 -3.20 4.41 -16.76
C ALA A 350 -2.88 3.63 -15.46
N GLU A 351 -3.29 2.36 -15.41
CA GLU A 351 -2.97 1.45 -14.30
C GLU A 351 -1.46 1.18 -14.16
N ARG A 352 -0.75 1.00 -15.29
CA ARG A 352 0.70 0.75 -15.30
C ARG A 352 1.46 1.95 -14.75
N MET A 353 1.09 3.16 -15.16
CA MET A 353 1.75 4.39 -14.69
C MET A 353 1.44 4.70 -13.22
N ALA A 354 0.21 4.43 -12.79
CA ALA A 354 -0.21 4.62 -11.40
C ALA A 354 0.50 3.68 -10.42
N LEU A 355 0.88 2.46 -10.84
CA LEU A 355 1.52 1.47 -9.96
C LEU A 355 2.78 2.01 -9.26
N PHE A 356 3.68 2.65 -10.01
CA PHE A 356 4.89 3.25 -9.46
C PHE A 356 4.60 4.38 -8.46
N TRP A 357 3.49 5.09 -8.67
CA TRP A 357 3.05 6.12 -7.74
C TRP A 357 2.59 5.53 -6.40
N MET A 358 2.17 4.25 -6.38
CA MET A 358 1.84 3.55 -5.13
C MET A 358 3.07 3.37 -4.25
N ASP A 359 4.23 3.11 -4.84
CA ASP A 359 5.48 2.93 -4.08
C ASP A 359 6.02 4.28 -3.62
N ALA A 360 6.01 5.31 -4.49
CA ALA A 360 6.39 6.68 -4.13
C ALA A 360 5.53 7.24 -2.99
N ALA A 361 4.22 7.03 -3.04
CA ALA A 361 3.28 7.49 -2.02
C ALA A 361 3.19 6.56 -0.80
N ARG A 362 3.90 5.42 -0.79
CA ARG A 362 3.81 4.37 0.23
C ARG A 362 2.39 3.81 0.41
N TYR A 363 1.58 3.78 -0.64
CA TYR A 363 0.17 3.36 -0.57
C TYR A 363 0.02 1.90 -0.10
N ALA A 364 -0.71 1.67 0.98
CA ALA A 364 -1.07 0.33 1.42
C ALA A 364 -2.49 0.29 1.98
N ASP A 365 -3.05 -0.92 2.07
CA ASP A 365 -4.40 -1.14 2.56
C ASP A 365 -4.44 -1.33 4.09
N THR A 366 -3.31 -1.12 4.77
CA THR A 366 -3.17 -1.23 6.23
C THR A 366 -2.21 -0.19 6.85
N ASP A 367 -2.19 -0.12 8.18
CA ASP A 367 -1.48 0.88 8.96
C ASP A 367 0.05 0.78 8.92
N GLY A 368 0.59 -0.43 8.96
CA GLY A 368 1.97 -0.74 9.32
C GLY A 368 2.14 -0.97 10.83
N TYR A 369 3.40 -0.97 11.28
CA TYR A 369 3.80 -1.27 12.66
C TYR A 369 3.31 -2.64 13.16
N GLN A 370 3.40 -2.92 14.47
CA GLN A 370 2.94 -4.18 15.06
C GLN A 370 1.41 -4.28 14.93
N ASN A 371 0.69 -3.20 15.27
CA ASN A 371 -0.78 -3.12 15.20
C ASN A 371 -1.30 -2.68 13.81
N ASP A 372 -1.13 -3.56 12.84
CA ASP A 372 -1.35 -3.27 11.42
C ASP A 372 -2.84 -3.40 10.97
N HIS A 373 -3.64 -2.36 11.25
CA HIS A 373 -5.09 -2.32 10.97
C HIS A 373 -5.43 -1.92 9.53
N GLY A 374 -6.59 -2.36 9.03
CA GLY A 374 -7.06 -2.05 7.68
C GLY A 374 -7.45 -0.58 7.46
N ARG A 375 -7.22 -0.09 6.25
CA ARG A 375 -7.59 1.24 5.75
C ARG A 375 -8.40 1.13 4.46
N THR A 376 -8.99 2.24 4.04
CA THR A 376 -9.80 2.33 2.81
C THR A 376 -9.36 3.46 1.89
N ASN A 377 -8.07 3.76 1.82
CA ASN A 377 -7.51 4.81 0.95
C ASN A 377 -7.55 4.48 -0.55
N TRP A 378 -8.06 3.30 -0.97
CA TRP A 378 -8.11 2.89 -2.37
C TRP A 378 -8.83 3.86 -3.33
N PRO A 379 -9.79 4.73 -2.93
CA PRO A 379 -10.30 5.76 -3.83
C PRO A 379 -9.22 6.75 -4.29
N TRP A 380 -8.19 7.00 -3.48
CA TRP A 380 -7.05 7.82 -3.91
C TRP A 380 -6.21 7.12 -4.97
N ARG A 381 -5.99 5.80 -4.87
CA ARG A 381 -5.34 5.03 -5.94
C ARG A 381 -6.13 5.13 -7.24
N ASP A 382 -7.46 5.03 -7.15
CA ASP A 382 -8.35 5.19 -8.30
C ASP A 382 -8.30 6.62 -8.88
N TRP A 383 -8.14 7.65 -8.03
CA TRP A 383 -7.89 9.02 -8.47
C TRP A 383 -6.58 9.15 -9.26
N VAL A 384 -5.50 8.49 -8.82
CA VAL A 384 -4.22 8.48 -9.57
C VAL A 384 -4.38 7.80 -10.93
N ILE A 385 -5.11 6.68 -10.99
CA ILE A 385 -5.42 6.02 -12.28
C ILE A 385 -6.19 6.99 -13.19
N GLN A 386 -7.20 7.68 -12.66
CA GLN A 386 -7.98 8.64 -13.45
C GLN A 386 -7.09 9.77 -13.99
N ALA A 387 -6.21 10.32 -13.16
CA ALA A 387 -5.31 11.40 -13.58
C ALA A 387 -4.42 10.98 -14.77
N TYR A 388 -3.86 9.76 -14.75
CA TYR A 388 -3.11 9.24 -15.91
C TYR A 388 -4.00 8.92 -17.12
N ARG A 389 -5.21 8.40 -16.89
CA ARG A 389 -6.20 8.11 -17.95
C ARG A 389 -6.53 9.39 -18.74
N GLU A 390 -6.83 10.47 -18.02
CA GLU A 390 -7.23 11.77 -18.56
C GLU A 390 -6.04 12.62 -19.04
N ASN A 391 -4.81 12.16 -18.82
CA ASN A 391 -3.57 12.91 -19.09
C ASN A 391 -3.57 14.28 -18.37
N MET A 392 -3.96 14.27 -17.09
CA MET A 392 -3.89 15.46 -16.25
C MET A 392 -2.48 16.05 -16.30
N PRO A 393 -2.33 17.36 -16.60
CA PRO A 393 -1.05 18.04 -16.55
C PRO A 393 -0.33 17.78 -15.22
N PHE A 394 0.97 17.45 -15.27
CA PHE A 394 1.70 17.03 -14.07
C PHE A 394 1.84 18.15 -13.02
N ASP A 395 1.81 19.42 -13.44
CA ASP A 395 1.72 20.56 -12.53
C ASP A 395 0.43 20.54 -11.71
N GLN A 396 -0.71 20.37 -12.36
CA GLN A 396 -2.01 20.24 -11.69
C GLN A 396 -2.05 18.99 -10.80
N PHE A 397 -1.54 17.86 -11.30
CA PHE A 397 -1.42 16.63 -10.50
C PHE A 397 -0.61 16.87 -9.22
N THR A 398 0.51 17.58 -9.31
CA THR A 398 1.36 17.93 -8.16
C THR A 398 0.62 18.85 -7.18
N ILE A 399 -0.03 19.90 -7.68
CA ILE A 399 -0.78 20.86 -6.87
C ILE A 399 -1.90 20.16 -6.09
N GLU A 400 -2.66 19.28 -6.74
CA GLU A 400 -3.76 18.56 -6.08
C GLU A 400 -3.27 17.54 -5.04
N GLN A 401 -2.19 16.80 -5.33
CA GLN A 401 -1.59 15.84 -4.39
C GLN A 401 -1.04 16.53 -3.14
N LEU A 402 -0.38 17.68 -3.31
CA LEU A 402 0.27 18.38 -2.21
C LEU A 402 -0.67 19.32 -1.47
N ALA A 403 -1.65 19.95 -2.14
CA ALA A 403 -2.45 21.04 -1.58
C ALA A 403 -3.89 21.11 -2.12
N GLY A 404 -4.44 20.01 -2.66
CA GLY A 404 -5.79 20.01 -3.23
C GLY A 404 -6.89 20.41 -2.25
N ASP A 405 -6.71 20.19 -0.94
CA ASP A 405 -7.61 20.64 0.12
C ASP A 405 -7.59 22.16 0.36
N MET A 406 -6.54 22.85 -0.07
CA MET A 406 -6.37 24.30 0.07
C MET A 406 -6.81 25.08 -1.16
N LEU A 407 -7.20 24.40 -2.25
CA LEU A 407 -7.68 25.09 -3.44
C LEU A 407 -8.96 25.89 -3.12
N PRO A 408 -9.12 27.09 -3.69
CA PRO A 408 -10.35 27.86 -3.53
C PRO A 408 -11.56 27.03 -3.99
N GLN A 409 -12.51 26.80 -3.10
CA GLN A 409 -13.69 25.97 -3.37
C GLN A 409 -13.33 24.53 -3.79
N ALA A 410 -12.29 23.95 -3.19
CA ALA A 410 -11.80 22.62 -3.49
C ALA A 410 -12.92 21.58 -3.66
N THR A 411 -12.96 20.94 -4.83
CA THR A 411 -13.89 19.86 -5.12
C THR A 411 -13.60 18.61 -4.27
N ALA A 412 -14.53 17.67 -4.19
CA ALA A 412 -14.27 16.40 -3.49
C ALA A 412 -13.09 15.63 -4.11
N SER A 413 -12.94 15.67 -5.44
CA SER A 413 -11.80 15.04 -6.14
C SER A 413 -10.46 15.66 -5.72
N GLN A 414 -10.40 17.00 -5.65
CA GLN A 414 -9.21 17.73 -5.21
C GLN A 414 -8.84 17.46 -3.74
N ARG A 415 -9.85 17.38 -2.85
CA ARG A 415 -9.59 16.99 -1.44
C ARG A 415 -9.12 15.55 -1.32
N LEU A 416 -9.67 14.63 -2.12
CA LEU A 416 -9.23 13.24 -2.19
C LEU A 416 -7.76 13.12 -2.62
N ALA A 417 -7.32 13.91 -3.62
CA ALA A 417 -5.94 13.92 -4.09
C ALA A 417 -4.93 14.17 -2.95
N SER A 418 -5.27 15.04 -1.99
CA SER A 418 -4.40 15.34 -0.85
C SER A 418 -4.07 14.13 0.05
N ALA A 419 -4.77 13.01 -0.09
CA ALA A 419 -4.50 11.77 0.62
C ALA A 419 -3.09 11.19 0.38
N PHE A 420 -2.36 11.64 -0.66
CA PHE A 420 -0.94 11.32 -0.84
C PHE A 420 -0.11 11.58 0.43
N ASN A 421 -0.32 12.72 1.06
CA ASN A 421 0.35 13.13 2.30
C ASN A 421 -0.14 12.38 3.55
N ARG A 422 -1.14 11.50 3.41
CA ARG A 422 -1.73 10.69 4.48
C ARG A 422 -1.58 9.19 4.25
N ASN A 423 -0.84 8.79 3.22
CA ASN A 423 -0.53 7.39 2.98
C ASN A 423 0.60 6.85 3.88
N HIS A 424 1.29 7.68 4.68
CA HIS A 424 2.30 7.22 5.64
C HIS A 424 1.76 6.23 6.69
N ARG A 425 2.66 5.55 7.40
CA ARG A 425 2.28 4.63 8.48
C ARG A 425 1.57 5.37 9.62
N GLN A 426 0.64 4.69 10.31
CA GLN A 426 -0.06 5.25 11.48
C GLN A 426 0.17 4.32 12.65
N ASN A 427 0.51 4.87 13.82
CA ASN A 427 0.67 4.08 15.02
C ASN A 427 -0.59 4.15 15.90
N ASN A 428 -0.91 3.04 16.54
CA ASN A 428 -1.93 2.90 17.58
C ASN A 428 -1.52 1.86 18.65
N GLU A 429 -0.24 1.54 18.75
CA GLU A 429 0.32 0.63 19.74
C GLU A 429 0.18 1.18 21.17
N GLY A 430 0.01 0.27 22.13
CA GLY A 430 0.04 0.64 23.54
C GLY A 430 1.42 1.18 23.91
N GLY A 431 1.48 2.45 24.29
CA GLY A 431 2.73 3.16 24.60
C GLY A 431 3.19 4.15 23.53
N ALA A 432 2.56 4.19 22.36
CA ALA A 432 2.82 5.22 21.35
C ALA A 432 2.41 6.60 21.88
N LEU A 433 3.32 7.57 21.80
CA LEU A 433 3.08 8.95 22.25
C LEU A 433 2.55 9.77 21.08
N ALA A 434 1.40 10.43 21.29
CA ALA A 434 0.72 11.19 20.24
C ALA A 434 1.59 12.32 19.69
N GLU A 435 2.33 12.99 20.58
CA GLU A 435 3.23 14.10 20.28
C GLU A 435 4.43 13.66 19.42
N GLU A 436 5.01 12.50 19.73
CA GLU A 436 6.10 11.90 18.95
C GLU A 436 5.64 11.59 17.53
N PHE A 437 4.52 10.87 17.38
CA PHE A 437 4.03 10.48 16.07
C PHE A 437 3.48 11.66 15.26
N LEU A 438 3.06 12.76 15.89
CA LEU A 438 2.73 13.99 15.15
C LEU A 438 3.98 14.51 14.45
N VAL A 439 5.13 14.56 15.14
CA VAL A 439 6.41 14.96 14.55
C VAL A 439 6.87 13.96 13.48
N GLU A 440 6.85 12.66 13.76
CA GLU A 440 7.25 11.63 12.77
C GLU A 440 6.40 11.68 11.49
N ASN A 441 5.08 11.88 11.63
CA ASN A 441 4.17 11.96 10.49
C ASN A 441 4.46 13.17 9.60
N VAL A 442 4.86 14.30 10.18
CA VAL A 442 5.23 15.50 9.42
C VAL A 442 6.60 15.33 8.77
N ILE A 443 7.57 14.75 9.48
CA ILE A 443 8.90 14.40 8.94
C ILE A 443 8.78 13.51 7.71
N ASP A 444 7.95 12.46 7.78
CA ASP A 444 7.71 11.57 6.64
C ASP A 444 7.15 12.33 5.41
N ARG A 445 6.28 13.33 5.60
CA ARG A 445 5.77 14.17 4.49
C ARG A 445 6.86 15.04 3.89
N VAL A 446 7.74 15.61 4.71
CA VAL A 446 8.91 16.39 4.25
C VAL A 446 9.82 15.49 3.43
N GLU A 447 10.27 14.37 3.99
CA GLU A 447 11.18 13.44 3.32
C GLU A 447 10.59 12.89 2.02
N THR A 448 9.30 12.56 2.03
CA THR A 448 8.65 12.03 0.83
C THR A 448 8.45 13.12 -0.23
N THR A 449 8.10 14.35 0.16
CA THR A 449 7.99 15.46 -0.80
C THR A 449 9.36 15.79 -1.39
N SER A 450 10.41 15.88 -0.56
CA SER A 450 11.78 16.11 -1.01
C SER A 450 12.27 14.99 -1.93
N THR A 451 12.00 13.73 -1.59
CA THR A 451 12.35 12.60 -2.45
C THR A 451 11.58 12.70 -3.75
N VAL A 452 10.25 12.85 -3.72
CA VAL A 452 9.39 12.73 -4.91
C VAL A 452 9.52 13.94 -5.87
N TRP A 453 9.65 15.17 -5.41
CA TRP A 453 9.74 16.31 -6.31
C TRP A 453 11.14 16.88 -6.42
N LEU A 454 11.93 16.88 -5.35
CA LEU A 454 13.27 17.47 -5.37
C LEU A 454 14.37 16.46 -5.70
N GLY A 455 14.11 15.16 -5.51
CA GLY A 455 15.15 14.13 -5.63
C GLY A 455 16.30 14.37 -4.67
N LEU A 456 16.02 14.84 -3.45
CA LEU A 456 17.04 15.16 -2.43
C LEU A 456 16.81 14.39 -1.13
N THR A 457 17.90 13.93 -0.52
CA THR A 457 17.91 13.20 0.74
C THR A 457 17.89 14.13 1.96
N THR A 458 16.83 14.92 2.12
CA THR A 458 16.74 15.90 3.22
C THR A 458 16.70 15.26 4.62
N GLY A 459 16.45 13.95 4.74
CA GLY A 459 16.30 13.26 6.02
C GLY A 459 17.54 13.32 6.93
N CYS A 460 18.75 13.37 6.39
CA CYS A 460 19.97 13.56 7.22
C CYS A 460 19.94 14.90 7.96
N ALA A 461 19.33 15.92 7.34
CA ALA A 461 19.18 17.26 7.91
C ALA A 461 18.18 17.32 9.09
N ARG A 462 17.55 16.20 9.45
CA ARG A 462 16.67 16.13 10.63
C ARG A 462 17.44 16.34 11.93
N CYS A 463 18.65 15.78 12.03
CA CYS A 463 19.38 15.67 13.30
C CYS A 463 20.57 16.64 13.42
N HIS A 464 21.15 17.02 12.28
CA HIS A 464 22.30 17.92 12.15
C HIS A 464 22.27 18.53 10.74
N ASP A 465 23.21 19.42 10.39
CA ASP A 465 23.31 19.92 9.00
C ASP A 465 23.70 18.78 8.05
N HIS A 466 23.15 18.75 6.85
CA HIS A 466 23.39 17.67 5.91
C HIS A 466 24.88 17.50 5.61
N LYS A 467 25.37 16.27 5.66
CA LYS A 467 26.81 15.98 5.62
C LYS A 467 27.50 16.38 4.32
N TYR A 468 26.78 16.40 3.20
CA TYR A 468 27.36 16.58 1.86
C TYR A 468 26.68 17.66 1.01
N ASP A 469 25.47 18.07 1.39
CA ASP A 469 24.66 18.99 0.60
C ASP A 469 24.41 20.24 1.43
N PRO A 470 24.26 21.42 0.79
CA PRO A 470 24.03 22.68 1.49
C PRO A 470 22.59 22.76 2.02
N ILE A 471 22.27 21.92 2.99
CA ILE A 471 20.95 21.80 3.61
C ILE A 471 21.16 21.80 5.13
N SER A 472 20.86 22.90 5.79
CA SER A 472 20.97 23.01 7.23
C SER A 472 19.81 22.30 7.95
N GLN A 473 20.03 21.96 9.22
CA GLN A 473 18.98 21.45 10.09
C GLN A 473 17.82 22.44 10.22
N ARG A 474 18.15 23.73 10.27
CA ARG A 474 17.16 24.81 10.33
C ARG A 474 16.25 24.79 9.11
N GLU A 475 16.80 24.68 7.91
CA GLU A 475 16.01 24.61 6.67
C GLU A 475 15.12 23.38 6.60
N PHE A 476 15.56 22.23 7.12
CA PHE A 476 14.70 21.05 7.25
C PHE A 476 13.44 21.35 8.07
N PHE A 477 13.58 22.02 9.21
CA PHE A 477 12.42 22.39 10.05
C PHE A 477 11.62 23.59 9.52
N GLN A 478 12.19 24.40 8.63
CA GLN A 478 11.43 25.39 7.86
C GLN A 478 10.56 24.72 6.77
N LEU A 479 11.05 23.64 6.14
CA LEU A 479 10.24 22.79 5.26
C LEU A 479 9.14 22.05 6.03
N TYR A 480 9.46 21.53 7.22
CA TYR A 480 8.51 20.92 8.15
C TYR A 480 7.30 21.82 8.42
N ALA A 481 7.52 23.14 8.54
CA ALA A 481 6.46 24.11 8.84
C ALA A 481 5.34 24.17 7.76
N TYR A 482 5.58 23.74 6.52
CA TYR A 482 4.54 23.64 5.49
C TYR A 482 3.55 22.50 5.74
N PHE A 483 3.99 21.42 6.39
CA PHE A 483 3.20 20.20 6.59
C PHE A 483 2.68 20.03 8.02
N ASN A 484 3.11 20.88 8.96
CA ASN A 484 2.78 20.82 10.38
C ASN A 484 1.39 21.40 10.74
N ASN A 485 0.62 21.89 9.77
CA ASN A 485 -0.60 22.65 10.04
C ASN A 485 -1.91 21.89 9.70
N ILE A 486 -1.98 20.61 10.07
CA ILE A 486 -3.19 19.78 9.87
C ILE A 486 -3.84 19.35 11.19
N ASN A 487 -5.15 19.06 11.15
CA ASN A 487 -5.92 18.61 12.31
C ASN A 487 -5.80 17.10 12.57
N GLU A 488 -4.56 16.61 12.73
CA GLU A 488 -4.27 15.22 13.10
C GLU A 488 -3.94 15.08 14.59
N ARG A 489 -4.04 13.85 15.11
CA ARG A 489 -3.72 13.51 16.51
C ARG A 489 -2.37 12.81 16.68
N GLY A 490 -1.60 12.61 15.62
CA GLY A 490 -0.36 11.82 15.61
C GLY A 490 -0.59 10.29 15.61
N ILE A 491 -1.53 9.80 16.41
CA ILE A 491 -1.93 8.38 16.49
C ILE A 491 -3.36 8.14 16.00
N GLY A 492 -3.62 6.93 15.50
CA GLY A 492 -4.96 6.54 15.04
C GLY A 492 -5.02 5.12 14.48
N ARG A 493 -6.23 4.53 14.54
CA ARG A 493 -6.49 3.16 14.08
C ARG A 493 -7.18 3.16 12.73
N GLY A 494 -6.52 2.66 11.69
CA GLY A 494 -7.08 2.50 10.35
C GLY A 494 -7.80 3.76 9.87
N THR A 495 -9.12 3.65 9.70
CA THR A 495 -10.00 4.73 9.21
C THR A 495 -10.40 5.76 10.27
N GLU A 496 -9.87 5.67 11.49
CA GLU A 496 -10.12 6.62 12.59
C GLU A 496 -9.01 7.68 12.73
N ALA A 497 -7.92 7.58 11.97
CA ALA A 497 -6.80 8.52 11.97
C ALA A 497 -7.15 9.84 11.26
N LYS A 498 -7.91 10.71 11.94
CA LYS A 498 -8.38 12.02 11.44
C LYS A 498 -7.22 12.92 10.93
N PRO A 499 -7.46 13.77 9.90
CA PRO A 499 -8.73 14.02 9.22
C PRO A 499 -9.11 12.89 8.26
N VAL A 500 -10.41 12.61 8.18
CA VAL A 500 -10.98 11.57 7.31
C VAL A 500 -12.27 12.10 6.71
N GLU A 501 -12.42 11.95 5.39
CA GLU A 501 -13.62 12.25 4.61
C GLU A 501 -14.12 10.98 3.89
N GLU A 502 -15.38 10.99 3.43
CA GLU A 502 -15.97 9.84 2.74
C GLU A 502 -15.96 10.04 1.22
N PHE A 503 -15.43 9.06 0.49
CA PHE A 503 -15.32 9.11 -0.98
C PHE A 503 -15.78 7.81 -1.62
N THR A 504 -16.23 7.90 -2.87
CA THR A 504 -16.38 6.76 -3.79
C THR A 504 -15.20 6.75 -4.75
N SER A 505 -14.99 5.65 -5.48
CA SER A 505 -14.09 5.66 -6.64
C SER A 505 -14.48 6.78 -7.59
N PRO A 506 -13.54 7.62 -8.07
CA PRO A 506 -13.84 8.60 -9.09
C PRO A 506 -13.85 7.99 -10.50
N LEU A 507 -13.46 6.72 -10.65
CA LEU A 507 -13.50 5.98 -11.93
C LEU A 507 -14.90 5.45 -12.27
N PHE A 508 -15.85 5.53 -11.34
CA PHE A 508 -17.21 5.04 -11.55
C PHE A 508 -18.20 6.21 -11.57
N GLU A 509 -18.98 6.30 -12.64
CA GLU A 509 -20.09 7.24 -12.72
C GLU A 509 -21.35 6.67 -12.06
N ILE A 510 -21.91 7.40 -11.11
CA ILE A 510 -23.17 7.02 -10.48
C ILE A 510 -24.28 7.05 -11.54
N PRO A 511 -25.08 5.98 -11.71
CA PRO A 511 -26.19 5.97 -12.66
C PRO A 511 -27.13 7.15 -12.42
N ALA A 512 -27.50 7.90 -13.46
CA ALA A 512 -28.28 9.13 -13.37
C ALA A 512 -29.55 8.98 -12.50
N GLY A 513 -30.30 7.88 -12.66
CA GLY A 513 -31.49 7.62 -11.86
C GLY A 513 -31.23 7.42 -10.36
N LEU A 514 -30.06 6.90 -9.97
CA LEU A 514 -29.66 6.81 -8.56
C LEU A 514 -29.14 8.16 -8.04
N ALA A 515 -28.43 8.93 -8.87
CA ALA A 515 -27.97 10.27 -8.53
C ALA A 515 -29.15 11.22 -8.24
N GLU A 516 -30.14 11.28 -9.14
CA GLU A 516 -31.35 12.10 -8.97
C GLU A 516 -32.13 11.71 -7.70
N ARG A 517 -32.25 10.41 -7.42
CA ARG A 517 -32.91 9.92 -6.20
C ARG A 517 -32.15 10.29 -4.94
N LEU A 518 -30.81 10.25 -4.97
CA LEU A 518 -29.98 10.66 -3.85
C LEU A 518 -30.11 12.17 -3.62
N GLU A 519 -30.02 12.97 -4.68
CA GLU A 519 -30.19 14.42 -4.62
C GLU A 519 -31.57 14.78 -4.05
N HIS A 520 -32.63 14.14 -4.54
CA HIS A 520 -33.98 14.35 -4.02
C HIS A 520 -34.10 13.98 -2.53
N ALA A 521 -33.56 12.84 -2.12
CA ALA A 521 -33.55 12.41 -0.71
C ALA A 521 -32.74 13.38 0.17
N GLN A 522 -31.60 13.88 -0.32
CA GLN A 522 -30.77 14.86 0.37
C GLN A 522 -31.47 16.23 0.49
N ALA A 523 -32.17 16.68 -0.56
CA ALA A 523 -32.98 17.90 -0.52
C ALA A 523 -34.11 17.80 0.52
N GLN A 524 -34.76 16.64 0.61
CA GLN A 524 -35.75 16.36 1.67
C GLN A 524 -35.14 16.37 3.07
N LEU A 525 -33.93 15.80 3.24
CA LEU A 525 -33.20 15.84 4.50
C LEU A 525 -32.78 17.28 4.89
N ALA A 526 -32.28 18.06 3.94
CA ALA A 526 -31.92 19.46 4.16
C ALA A 526 -33.14 20.30 4.57
N LYS A 527 -34.27 20.14 3.87
CA LYS A 527 -35.55 20.76 4.24
C LYS A 527 -36.01 20.33 5.63
N ALA A 528 -35.96 19.02 5.93
CA ALA A 528 -36.31 18.51 7.26
C ALA A 528 -35.42 19.15 8.34
N ARG A 529 -34.10 19.25 8.13
CA ARG A 529 -33.16 19.92 9.05
C ARG A 529 -33.51 21.39 9.26
N GLN A 530 -33.76 22.14 8.19
CA GLN A 530 -34.13 23.56 8.28
C GLN A 530 -35.40 23.78 9.10
N GLU A 531 -36.40 22.92 8.91
CA GLU A 531 -37.69 22.99 9.61
C GLU A 531 -37.65 22.38 11.03
N THR A 532 -36.55 21.75 11.43
CA THR A 532 -36.41 21.07 12.74
C THR A 532 -36.64 22.04 13.89
N GLY A 533 -36.14 23.27 13.81
CA GLY A 533 -36.35 24.27 14.85
C GLY A 533 -37.82 24.67 15.03
N THR A 534 -38.58 24.73 13.94
CA THR A 534 -40.03 25.01 13.99
C THR A 534 -40.79 23.81 14.56
N ARG A 535 -40.45 22.58 14.12
CA ARG A 535 -41.07 21.38 14.67
C ARG A 535 -40.73 21.19 16.16
N PHE A 536 -39.51 21.53 16.58
CA PHE A 536 -39.10 21.52 17.98
C PHE A 536 -39.93 22.49 18.83
N ARG A 537 -40.10 23.75 18.38
CA ARG A 537 -40.96 24.72 19.09
C ARG A 537 -42.40 24.26 19.19
N ASN A 538 -42.95 23.72 18.10
CA ASN A 538 -44.31 23.19 18.09
C ASN A 538 -44.45 21.99 19.03
N TRP A 539 -43.44 21.12 19.09
CA TRP A 539 -43.40 19.99 20.03
C TRP A 539 -43.36 20.47 21.48
N VAL A 540 -42.48 21.41 21.83
CA VAL A 540 -42.44 22.03 23.16
C VAL A 540 -43.80 22.61 23.54
N ALA A 541 -44.42 23.39 22.64
CA ALA A 541 -45.70 24.05 22.91
C ALA A 541 -46.86 23.06 23.11
N SER A 542 -46.88 21.96 22.36
CA SER A 542 -47.93 20.93 22.42
C SER A 542 -47.79 19.95 23.58
N HIS A 543 -46.65 19.93 24.26
CA HIS A 543 -46.36 18.97 25.33
C HIS A 543 -46.01 19.62 26.67
N ARG A 544 -46.30 20.91 26.85
CA ARG A 544 -46.34 21.52 28.18
C ARG A 544 -47.46 20.88 29.00
N PRO A 545 -47.20 20.42 30.24
CA PRO A 545 -48.25 19.83 31.06
C PRO A 545 -49.26 20.90 31.50
N THR A 546 -50.50 20.82 31.01
CA THR A 546 -51.67 21.41 31.66
C THR A 546 -52.22 20.43 32.70
N SER A 547 -52.62 20.94 33.87
CA SER A 547 -52.94 20.14 35.07
C SER A 547 -54.24 19.32 35.00
N GLU A 548 -54.95 19.28 33.89
CA GLU A 548 -56.25 18.61 33.78
C GLU A 548 -56.44 17.94 32.41
N ALA A 549 -55.74 16.84 32.16
CA ALA A 549 -56.10 15.96 31.06
C ALA A 549 -56.30 14.52 31.61
N PRO A 550 -57.51 13.96 31.50
CA PRO A 550 -57.88 12.68 32.11
C PRO A 550 -57.05 11.52 31.53
N ASP A 551 -56.87 10.49 32.35
CA ASP A 551 -56.14 9.27 32.00
C ASP A 551 -56.85 8.57 30.83
N SER A 552 -56.19 8.48 29.68
CA SER A 552 -56.80 8.07 28.39
C SER A 552 -56.71 6.55 28.14
N TRP A 553 -56.44 5.77 29.19
CA TRP A 553 -56.18 4.33 29.15
C TRP A 553 -57.34 3.54 29.78
N GLU A 554 -57.98 2.69 28.98
CA GLU A 554 -59.04 1.78 29.43
C GLU A 554 -58.46 0.35 29.57
N PRO A 555 -58.45 -0.25 30.78
CA PRO A 555 -58.07 -1.65 30.95
C PRO A 555 -58.94 -2.58 30.11
N VAL A 556 -58.35 -3.64 29.54
CA VAL A 556 -59.08 -4.63 28.75
C VAL A 556 -59.28 -5.93 29.52
N SER A 557 -60.45 -6.52 29.36
CA SER A 557 -60.73 -7.89 29.82
C SER A 557 -60.36 -8.88 28.72
N LEU A 558 -59.51 -9.86 29.01
CA LEU A 558 -59.06 -10.83 28.02
C LEU A 558 -60.11 -11.95 27.84
N LEU A 559 -60.39 -12.28 26.58
CA LEU A 559 -61.12 -13.50 26.18
C LEU A 559 -60.28 -14.75 26.43
N SER A 560 -58.96 -14.66 26.21
CA SER A 560 -58.03 -15.74 26.51
C SER A 560 -56.65 -15.20 26.80
N ALA A 561 -55.97 -15.80 27.77
CA ALA A 561 -54.56 -15.63 28.05
C ALA A 561 -53.92 -17.02 28.09
N ARG A 562 -52.98 -17.31 27.20
CA ARG A 562 -52.36 -18.63 27.07
C ARG A 562 -50.85 -18.53 26.95
N VAL A 563 -50.20 -19.60 27.39
CA VAL A 563 -48.76 -19.79 27.26
C VAL A 563 -48.56 -21.05 26.39
N PRO A 564 -48.38 -20.89 25.05
CA PRO A 564 -48.55 -22.00 24.09
C PRO A 564 -47.51 -23.13 24.20
N ASP A 565 -46.38 -22.86 24.84
CA ASP A 565 -45.26 -23.80 24.98
C ASP A 565 -45.36 -24.70 26.22
N ASN A 566 -46.47 -24.60 26.98
CA ASN A 566 -46.73 -25.33 28.22
C ASN A 566 -45.65 -25.14 29.31
N GLN A 567 -44.90 -24.03 29.30
CA GLN A 567 -43.91 -23.71 30.35
C GLN A 567 -44.50 -22.99 31.58
N GLY A 568 -45.82 -22.78 31.59
CA GLY A 568 -46.57 -22.20 32.70
C GLY A 568 -47.99 -21.85 32.30
N GLU A 569 -48.72 -21.18 33.19
CA GLU A 569 -50.10 -20.76 32.97
C GLU A 569 -50.31 -19.30 33.40
N LEU A 570 -51.30 -18.63 32.80
CA LEU A 570 -51.70 -17.25 33.14
C LEU A 570 -53.05 -17.27 33.83
N THR A 571 -53.06 -17.01 35.13
CA THR A 571 -54.25 -17.03 35.99
C THR A 571 -54.82 -15.61 36.14
N ALA A 572 -56.09 -15.41 35.81
CA ALA A 572 -56.76 -14.13 35.97
C ALA A 572 -56.99 -13.78 37.46
N LEU A 573 -56.72 -12.54 37.85
CA LEU A 573 -56.92 -12.01 39.20
C LEU A 573 -58.15 -11.06 39.26
N PRO A 574 -58.74 -10.84 40.45
CA PRO A 574 -59.95 -10.01 40.60
C PRO A 574 -59.82 -8.56 40.13
N ASP A 575 -58.60 -8.02 40.04
CA ASP A 575 -58.33 -6.65 39.59
C ASP A 575 -58.08 -6.52 38.08
N GLY A 576 -58.37 -7.58 37.32
CA GLY A 576 -58.22 -7.62 35.86
C GLY A 576 -56.78 -7.82 35.37
N SER A 577 -55.84 -8.07 36.26
CA SER A 577 -54.48 -8.51 35.91
C SER A 577 -54.38 -10.04 35.80
N TYR A 578 -53.30 -10.53 35.22
CA TYR A 578 -53.02 -11.94 35.00
C TYR A 578 -51.68 -12.27 35.64
N LEU A 579 -51.68 -13.25 36.56
CA LEU A 579 -50.49 -13.75 37.21
C LEU A 579 -49.97 -14.98 36.47
N PHE A 580 -48.70 -14.97 36.13
CA PHE A 580 -48.01 -16.10 35.55
C PHE A 580 -47.52 -17.06 36.64
N GLU A 581 -47.80 -18.34 36.48
CA GLU A 581 -47.36 -19.42 37.36
C GLU A 581 -46.51 -20.43 36.57
N GLY A 582 -45.25 -20.60 36.95
CA GLY A 582 -44.26 -21.47 36.28
C GLY A 582 -42.87 -21.32 36.90
N ASN A 583 -41.87 -22.04 36.40
CA ASN A 583 -40.46 -21.89 36.81
C ASN A 583 -39.48 -22.43 35.75
N ASN A 584 -38.20 -22.07 35.86
CA ASN A 584 -37.11 -22.50 34.97
C ASN A 584 -37.35 -22.19 33.48
N ILE A 585 -37.97 -21.05 33.20
CA ILE A 585 -38.41 -20.67 31.85
C ILE A 585 -37.25 -20.04 31.12
N THR A 586 -36.81 -20.65 30.03
CA THR A 586 -35.69 -20.11 29.24
C THR A 586 -36.16 -19.34 28.01
N ARG A 587 -37.29 -19.72 27.42
CA ARG A 587 -37.89 -19.04 26.26
C ARG A 587 -39.40 -19.24 26.30
N THR A 588 -40.19 -18.18 26.40
CA THR A 588 -41.64 -18.32 26.37
C THR A 588 -42.37 -17.20 25.61
N SER A 589 -43.67 -17.37 25.41
CA SER A 589 -44.53 -16.34 24.84
C SER A 589 -45.92 -16.34 25.49
N TYR A 590 -46.50 -15.15 25.64
CA TYR A 590 -47.88 -14.97 26.08
C TYR A 590 -48.75 -14.62 24.88
N GLN A 591 -49.81 -15.39 24.66
CA GLN A 591 -50.85 -15.10 23.66
C GLN A 591 -52.11 -14.61 24.38
N LEU A 592 -52.41 -13.34 24.19
CA LEU A 592 -53.48 -12.61 24.87
C LEU A 592 -54.50 -12.19 23.81
N ALA A 593 -55.79 -12.38 24.04
CA ALA A 593 -56.84 -11.98 23.10
C ALA A 593 -57.96 -11.25 23.83
N PHE A 594 -58.51 -10.19 23.25
CA PHE A 594 -59.67 -9.44 23.77
C PHE A 594 -60.58 -8.94 22.65
N GLU A 595 -61.85 -8.68 22.96
CA GLU A 595 -62.79 -8.08 22.00
C GLU A 595 -62.53 -6.59 21.83
N TRP A 596 -62.54 -6.14 20.58
CA TRP A 596 -62.57 -4.74 20.23
C TRP A 596 -63.93 -4.35 19.65
N PRO A 597 -64.63 -3.37 20.24
CA PRO A 597 -65.99 -3.05 19.87
C PRO A 597 -66.08 -2.31 18.53
N ALA A 598 -67.17 -2.56 17.80
CA ALA A 598 -67.52 -1.87 16.57
C ALA A 598 -67.51 -0.35 16.73
N GLY A 599 -66.93 0.36 15.76
CA GLY A 599 -66.94 1.82 15.70
C GLY A 599 -65.96 2.54 16.65
N LYS A 600 -65.27 1.83 17.55
CA LYS A 600 -64.16 2.41 18.34
C LYS A 600 -62.84 2.34 17.56
N THR A 601 -61.97 3.33 17.75
CA THR A 601 -60.62 3.35 17.17
C THR A 601 -59.61 2.82 18.17
N LEU A 602 -58.87 1.76 17.86
CA LEU A 602 -57.70 1.35 18.67
C LEU A 602 -56.47 2.04 18.10
N SER A 603 -55.82 2.88 18.91
CA SER A 603 -54.62 3.61 18.49
C SER A 603 -53.36 3.11 19.17
N ALA A 604 -53.46 2.64 20.42
CA ALA A 604 -52.32 2.19 21.21
C ALA A 604 -52.70 1.13 22.26
N LEU A 605 -51.71 0.33 22.67
CA LEU A 605 -51.81 -0.63 23.77
C LEU A 605 -50.82 -0.28 24.88
N ARG A 606 -51.17 -0.62 26.13
CA ARG A 606 -50.29 -0.55 27.30
C ARG A 606 -50.18 -1.94 27.91
N VAL A 607 -48.94 -2.41 28.07
CA VAL A 607 -48.59 -3.62 28.84
C VAL A 607 -48.02 -3.17 30.17
N GLU A 608 -48.73 -3.44 31.26
CA GLU A 608 -48.27 -3.11 32.61
C GLU A 608 -47.72 -4.37 33.28
N ALA A 609 -46.46 -4.34 33.71
CA ALA A 609 -45.87 -5.29 34.64
C ALA A 609 -46.13 -4.80 36.07
N LEU A 610 -46.80 -5.63 36.86
CA LEU A 610 -47.28 -5.30 38.21
C LEU A 610 -46.58 -6.16 39.28
N PRO A 611 -46.47 -5.68 40.52
CA PRO A 611 -45.93 -6.47 41.60
C PRO A 611 -46.95 -7.52 42.09
N HIS A 612 -46.44 -8.62 42.63
CA HIS A 612 -47.23 -9.65 43.31
C HIS A 612 -46.37 -10.29 44.40
N GLU A 613 -46.99 -10.76 45.49
CA GLU A 613 -46.28 -11.37 46.62
C GLU A 613 -45.47 -12.62 46.27
N SER A 614 -45.84 -13.31 45.18
CA SER A 614 -45.11 -14.48 44.66
C SER A 614 -43.92 -14.14 43.76
N LEU A 615 -43.68 -12.85 43.48
CA LEU A 615 -42.61 -12.38 42.60
C LEU A 615 -41.52 -11.67 43.39
N VAL A 616 -40.27 -11.73 42.92
CA VAL A 616 -39.18 -10.96 43.55
C VAL A 616 -39.39 -9.46 43.36
N ARG A 617 -39.89 -9.06 42.17
CA ARG A 617 -40.41 -7.72 41.87
C ARG A 617 -41.51 -7.80 40.81
N LEU A 618 -41.12 -7.77 39.53
CA LEU A 618 -42.02 -7.78 38.37
C LEU A 618 -41.93 -9.10 37.58
N SER A 619 -41.06 -10.01 38.00
CA SER A 619 -40.82 -11.33 37.40
C SER A 619 -40.44 -12.37 38.46
N LEU A 620 -40.33 -13.63 38.01
CA LEU A 620 -39.85 -14.76 38.79
C LEU A 620 -38.31 -14.81 38.91
N ALA A 621 -37.59 -14.05 38.07
CA ALA A 621 -36.14 -13.98 38.14
C ALA A 621 -35.67 -13.49 39.52
N ASN A 622 -34.51 -13.99 39.96
CA ASN A 622 -33.92 -13.66 41.27
C ASN A 622 -33.61 -12.16 41.49
N ASN A 623 -33.56 -11.36 40.43
CA ASN A 623 -33.37 -9.91 40.43
C ASN A 623 -34.68 -9.15 40.15
N GLY A 624 -35.79 -9.86 39.93
CA GLY A 624 -37.10 -9.30 39.57
C GLY A 624 -37.15 -8.62 38.20
N ASN A 625 -36.15 -8.86 37.32
CA ASN A 625 -36.06 -8.32 35.97
C ASN A 625 -36.74 -9.24 34.94
N PHE A 626 -37.20 -8.67 33.83
CA PHE A 626 -37.66 -9.41 32.65
C PHE A 626 -37.04 -8.84 31.39
N VAL A 627 -37.10 -9.59 30.28
CA VAL A 627 -36.68 -9.13 28.96
C VAL A 627 -37.77 -9.47 27.94
N LEU A 628 -38.64 -8.50 27.65
CA LEU A 628 -39.63 -8.63 26.58
C LEU A 628 -38.92 -8.42 25.24
N THR A 629 -38.70 -9.50 24.50
CA THR A 629 -37.94 -9.46 23.25
C THR A 629 -38.76 -9.01 22.06
N GLU A 630 -40.07 -9.29 22.04
CA GLU A 630 -40.93 -8.89 20.91
C GLU A 630 -42.39 -8.76 21.34
N ALA A 631 -43.10 -7.77 20.78
CA ALA A 631 -44.53 -7.59 20.90
C ALA A 631 -45.17 -7.56 19.52
N LYS A 632 -46.13 -8.46 19.26
CA LYS A 632 -46.86 -8.55 18.00
C LYS A 632 -48.34 -8.35 18.25
N VAL A 633 -48.99 -7.64 17.34
CA VAL A 633 -50.45 -7.39 17.41
C VAL A 633 -51.08 -7.80 16.10
N SER A 634 -52.19 -8.54 16.17
CA SER A 634 -53.05 -8.87 15.03
C SER A 634 -54.51 -8.62 15.38
N PHE A 635 -55.33 -8.44 14.34
CA PHE A 635 -56.76 -8.24 14.47
C PHE A 635 -57.52 -9.18 13.55
N ARG A 636 -58.51 -9.87 14.10
CA ARG A 636 -59.45 -10.73 13.38
C ARG A 636 -60.84 -10.09 13.42
N PRO A 637 -61.39 -9.61 12.28
CA PRO A 637 -62.73 -9.03 12.22
C PRO A 637 -63.82 -10.03 12.67
N SER A 638 -64.96 -9.53 13.16
CA SER A 638 -66.13 -10.33 13.56
C SER A 638 -66.85 -10.97 12.37
N GLU A 639 -66.77 -10.37 11.18
CA GLU A 639 -67.20 -11.00 9.93
C GLU A 639 -66.11 -11.99 9.49
N GLU A 640 -66.47 -13.21 9.06
CA GLU A 640 -65.52 -14.29 8.74
C GLU A 640 -64.34 -13.79 7.88
N GLY A 641 -63.17 -13.65 8.51
CA GLY A 641 -61.98 -13.08 7.89
C GLY A 641 -60.68 -13.57 8.53
N GLN A 642 -59.60 -13.59 7.74
CA GLN A 642 -58.27 -13.94 8.24
C GLN A 642 -57.72 -12.86 9.17
N ALA A 643 -56.92 -13.25 10.17
CA ALA A 643 -56.26 -12.31 11.06
C ALA A 643 -55.25 -11.46 10.27
N LYS A 644 -55.34 -10.13 10.39
CA LYS A 644 -54.42 -9.17 9.79
C LYS A 644 -53.43 -8.70 10.85
N SER A 645 -52.14 -8.68 10.53
CA SER A 645 -51.11 -8.06 11.38
C SER A 645 -51.33 -6.55 11.49
N LEU A 646 -51.19 -6.01 12.70
CA LEU A 646 -51.18 -4.58 12.99
C LEU A 646 -49.75 -4.16 13.33
N PRO A 647 -48.98 -3.58 12.38
CA PRO A 647 -47.61 -3.17 12.64
C PRO A 647 -47.54 -2.12 13.75
N LEU A 648 -46.50 -2.20 14.58
CA LEU A 648 -46.21 -1.22 15.63
C LEU A 648 -45.21 -0.20 15.09
N ALA A 649 -45.51 1.10 15.22
CA ALA A 649 -44.63 2.16 14.75
C ALA A 649 -43.66 2.67 15.82
N ARG A 650 -44.08 2.65 17.09
CA ARG A 650 -43.32 3.20 18.21
C ARG A 650 -43.61 2.43 19.49
N ALA A 651 -42.58 2.29 20.32
CA ALA A 651 -42.67 1.76 21.67
C ALA A 651 -42.01 2.74 22.65
N ALA A 652 -42.56 2.82 23.86
CA ALA A 652 -42.06 3.64 24.96
C ALA A 652 -42.27 2.92 26.28
N ALA A 653 -41.47 3.19 27.30
CA ALA A 653 -41.68 2.57 28.61
C ALA A 653 -41.59 3.59 29.75
N SER A 654 -42.32 3.35 30.85
CA SER A 654 -42.21 4.15 32.07
C SER A 654 -40.84 4.06 32.73
N TYR A 655 -40.08 3.01 32.41
CA TYR A 655 -38.67 2.81 32.77
C TYR A 655 -38.03 1.85 31.77
N GLU A 656 -36.77 2.08 31.42
CA GLU A 656 -35.98 1.21 30.54
C GLU A 656 -34.50 1.21 30.94
N GLN A 657 -33.79 0.12 30.67
CA GLN A 657 -32.33 0.07 30.81
C GLN A 657 -31.66 0.63 29.56
N SER A 658 -30.50 1.29 29.70
CA SER A 658 -29.78 1.91 28.58
C SER A 658 -29.46 0.95 27.42
N ASN A 659 -29.24 -0.34 27.71
CA ASN A 659 -28.95 -1.36 26.69
C ASN A 659 -30.18 -2.18 26.26
N TYR A 660 -31.33 -2.01 26.93
CA TYR A 660 -32.58 -2.72 26.67
C TYR A 660 -33.78 -1.73 26.61
N PRO A 661 -33.77 -0.79 25.65
CA PRO A 661 -34.82 0.21 25.49
C PRO A 661 -36.14 -0.41 24.97
N ALA A 662 -37.25 0.27 25.21
CA ALA A 662 -38.59 -0.11 24.76
C ALA A 662 -38.67 -0.37 23.25
N SER A 663 -37.89 0.37 22.45
CA SER A 663 -37.83 0.25 20.99
C SER A 663 -37.37 -1.11 20.51
N GLN A 664 -36.57 -1.84 21.30
CA GLN A 664 -36.12 -3.18 20.96
C GLN A 664 -37.20 -4.26 21.13
N ALA A 665 -38.31 -3.96 21.82
CA ALA A 665 -39.42 -4.90 21.93
C ALA A 665 -40.31 -4.95 20.67
N ILE A 666 -39.99 -4.17 19.62
CA ILE A 666 -40.72 -4.10 18.35
C ILE A 666 -39.79 -4.08 17.12
N ASP A 667 -38.53 -4.48 17.27
CA ASP A 667 -37.49 -4.32 16.23
C ASP A 667 -37.32 -5.53 15.30
N GLY A 668 -38.10 -6.59 15.51
CA GLY A 668 -38.06 -7.82 14.72
C GLY A 668 -36.90 -8.76 15.06
N LYS A 669 -36.15 -8.52 16.15
CA LYS A 669 -34.97 -9.31 16.52
C LYS A 669 -35.18 -10.00 17.88
N ALA A 670 -35.29 -11.32 17.85
CA ALA A 670 -35.47 -12.16 19.05
C ALA A 670 -34.33 -12.15 20.10
N LYS A 671 -33.23 -11.40 19.88
CA LYS A 671 -32.06 -11.32 20.79
C LYS A 671 -31.96 -9.98 21.52
N THR A 672 -32.75 -8.99 21.12
CA THR A 672 -32.85 -7.66 21.73
C THR A 672 -34.20 -7.56 22.44
N GLY A 673 -34.38 -6.58 23.32
CA GLY A 673 -35.66 -6.44 24.02
C GLY A 673 -35.71 -5.30 25.03
N TRP A 674 -36.87 -5.16 25.67
CA TRP A 674 -37.11 -4.21 26.76
C TRP A 674 -36.93 -4.86 28.13
N ALA A 675 -36.16 -4.22 29.03
CA ALA A 675 -35.90 -4.73 30.37
C ALA A 675 -35.91 -3.62 31.44
N VAL A 676 -36.12 -4.00 32.71
CA VAL A 676 -36.50 -3.07 33.79
C VAL A 676 -35.68 -3.16 35.09
N ASN A 677 -34.57 -3.92 35.10
CA ASN A 677 -33.62 -3.91 36.21
C ASN A 677 -33.21 -2.49 36.59
N GLY A 678 -33.26 -2.16 37.88
CA GLY A 678 -32.98 -0.81 38.39
C GLY A 678 -34.17 0.15 38.40
N ASN A 679 -35.37 -0.26 37.96
CA ASN A 679 -36.56 0.58 38.03
C ASN A 679 -36.81 1.06 39.48
N PRO A 680 -36.95 2.36 39.76
CA PRO A 680 -37.29 2.85 41.11
C PRO A 680 -38.78 2.70 41.46
N GLY A 681 -39.64 2.43 40.47
CA GLY A 681 -41.08 2.23 40.67
C GLY A 681 -41.48 0.81 41.07
N GLU A 682 -42.67 0.68 41.65
CA GLU A 682 -43.29 -0.61 42.01
C GLU A 682 -43.90 -1.35 40.81
N SER A 683 -44.06 -0.67 39.66
CA SER A 683 -44.57 -1.21 38.40
C SER A 683 -43.78 -0.67 37.21
N ALA A 684 -43.92 -1.32 36.05
CA ALA A 684 -43.36 -0.84 34.79
C ALA A 684 -44.37 -0.98 33.66
N SER A 685 -44.52 0.03 32.82
CA SER A 685 -45.47 0.04 31.72
C SER A 685 -44.76 0.20 30.39
N LEU A 686 -45.13 -0.60 29.40
CA LEU A 686 -44.75 -0.45 28.00
C LEU A 686 -45.95 0.04 27.20
N PHE A 687 -45.75 1.08 26.43
CA PHE A 687 -46.74 1.72 25.57
C PHE A 687 -46.39 1.43 24.11
N LEU A 688 -47.35 0.95 23.34
CA LEU A 688 -47.18 0.48 21.96
C LEU A 688 -48.14 1.23 21.03
N ALA A 689 -47.61 2.01 20.09
CA ALA A 689 -48.40 2.70 19.08
C ALA A 689 -48.58 1.82 17.84
N LEU A 690 -49.82 1.68 17.37
CA LEU A 690 -50.05 1.11 16.04
C LEU A 690 -49.53 2.06 14.95
N ALA A 691 -48.97 1.51 13.88
CA ALA A 691 -48.54 2.27 12.72
C ALA A 691 -49.71 2.95 12.00
N GLU A 692 -50.86 2.28 11.98
CA GLU A 692 -52.15 2.82 11.55
C GLU A 692 -53.19 2.49 12.61
N PRO A 693 -53.97 3.46 13.12
CA PRO A 693 -55.04 3.17 14.06
C PRO A 693 -56.06 2.19 13.46
N LEU A 694 -56.40 1.15 14.20
CA LEU A 694 -57.42 0.20 13.79
C LEU A 694 -58.79 0.87 13.92
N LYS A 695 -59.47 1.00 12.79
CA LYS A 695 -60.86 1.49 12.68
C LYS A 695 -61.67 0.41 11.97
N ASP A 696 -62.47 -0.32 12.73
CA ASP A 696 -63.31 -1.37 12.19
C ASP A 696 -64.79 -1.10 12.52
N ALA A 697 -65.66 -1.26 11.51
CA ALA A 697 -67.08 -0.96 11.62
C ALA A 697 -67.90 -2.10 12.27
N ALA A 698 -67.39 -3.34 12.26
CA ALA A 698 -68.05 -4.53 12.79
C ALA A 698 -67.46 -5.02 14.13
N GLY A 699 -66.29 -4.50 14.51
CA GLY A 699 -65.54 -4.98 15.67
C GLY A 699 -64.84 -6.31 15.38
N GLY A 700 -64.16 -6.88 16.38
CA GLY A 700 -63.46 -8.14 16.21
C GLY A 700 -62.61 -8.53 17.41
N THR A 701 -61.73 -9.50 17.24
CA THR A 701 -60.77 -9.93 18.27
C THR A 701 -59.39 -9.34 17.99
N VAL A 702 -58.80 -8.67 18.98
CA VAL A 702 -57.39 -8.25 18.96
C VAL A 702 -56.57 -9.32 19.67
N GLU A 703 -55.53 -9.79 19.01
CA GLU A 703 -54.57 -10.77 19.52
C GLU A 703 -53.21 -10.09 19.72
N VAL A 704 -52.67 -10.22 20.93
CA VAL A 704 -51.37 -9.67 21.34
C VAL A 704 -50.46 -10.83 21.74
N THR A 705 -49.32 -10.94 21.08
CA THR A 705 -48.26 -11.90 21.43
C THR A 705 -47.08 -11.16 22.05
N LEU A 706 -46.70 -11.57 23.26
CA LEU A 706 -45.52 -11.06 23.97
C LEU A 706 -44.46 -12.17 24.06
N GLU A 707 -43.28 -11.98 23.47
CA GLU A 707 -42.22 -12.98 23.42
C GLU A 707 -41.11 -12.64 24.42
N PHE A 708 -40.62 -13.65 25.15
CA PHE A 708 -39.54 -13.56 26.14
C PHE A 708 -38.45 -14.56 25.78
N PHE A 709 -37.67 -14.22 24.74
CA PHE A 709 -36.70 -15.11 24.10
C PHE A 709 -35.24 -14.83 24.47
N SER A 710 -35.02 -14.14 25.59
CA SER A 710 -33.67 -13.88 26.11
C SER A 710 -32.97 -15.18 26.53
N SER A 711 -31.65 -15.13 26.73
CA SER A 711 -30.89 -16.27 27.27
C SER A 711 -30.98 -16.41 28.80
N PHE A 712 -31.77 -15.56 29.47
CA PHE A 712 -31.86 -15.51 30.93
C PHE A 712 -33.10 -16.26 31.42
N THR A 713 -32.90 -17.19 32.36
CA THR A 713 -33.98 -17.98 32.96
C THR A 713 -34.94 -17.09 33.76
N ASP A 714 -36.24 -17.35 33.68
CA ASP A 714 -37.33 -16.71 34.42
C ASP A 714 -37.49 -15.19 34.18
N HIS A 715 -36.90 -14.68 33.09
CA HIS A 715 -36.98 -13.27 32.69
C HIS A 715 -38.22 -12.94 31.84
N ASN A 716 -39.39 -13.44 32.27
CA ASN A 716 -40.71 -13.13 31.73
C ASN A 716 -41.50 -12.23 32.69
N ILE A 717 -42.49 -11.48 32.20
CA ILE A 717 -43.34 -10.64 33.07
C ILE A 717 -44.18 -11.56 33.99
N GLY A 718 -44.02 -11.43 35.30
CA GLY A 718 -44.67 -12.30 36.28
C GLY A 718 -46.14 -11.98 36.51
N ARG A 719 -46.53 -10.71 36.51
CA ARG A 719 -47.94 -10.29 36.57
C ARG A 719 -48.16 -9.16 35.58
N LEU A 720 -49.15 -9.30 34.70
CA LEU A 720 -49.42 -8.31 33.66
C LEU A 720 -50.86 -7.80 33.65
N ARG A 721 -51.06 -6.59 33.15
CA ARG A 721 -52.37 -6.06 32.76
C ARG A 721 -52.26 -5.37 31.40
N LEU A 722 -53.27 -5.54 30.55
CA LEU A 722 -53.38 -4.83 29.29
C LEU A 722 -54.38 -3.67 29.41
N ALA A 723 -54.05 -2.54 28.79
CA ALA A 723 -54.97 -1.43 28.58
C ALA A 723 -54.85 -0.90 27.15
N THR A 724 -55.84 -0.13 26.70
CA THR A 724 -55.90 0.43 25.35
C THR A 724 -56.20 1.91 25.38
N SER A 725 -55.84 2.62 24.30
CA SER A 725 -56.22 4.01 24.11
C SER A 725 -56.75 4.25 22.70
N GLN A 726 -57.75 5.12 22.62
CA GLN A 726 -58.31 5.59 21.36
C GLN A 726 -57.55 6.81 20.80
N GLN A 727 -56.72 7.47 21.61
CA GLN A 727 -55.99 8.67 21.21
C GLN A 727 -54.64 8.33 20.57
N ALA A 728 -54.46 8.68 19.30
CA ALA A 728 -53.17 8.50 18.60
C ALA A 728 -52.01 9.29 19.25
N GLY A 729 -52.31 10.36 20.00
CA GLY A 729 -51.33 11.17 20.74
C GLY A 729 -50.94 10.63 22.13
N ALA A 730 -51.57 9.54 22.62
CA ALA A 730 -51.33 9.03 23.98
C ALA A 730 -49.86 8.63 24.21
N LEU A 731 -49.17 8.08 23.20
CA LEU A 731 -47.73 7.82 23.31
C LEU A 731 -46.89 9.10 23.37
N GLY A 732 -47.30 10.19 22.73
CA GLY A 732 -46.54 11.45 22.70
C GLY A 732 -46.41 12.10 24.07
N ARG A 733 -47.43 11.95 24.93
CA ARG A 733 -47.39 12.39 26.33
C ARG A 733 -46.59 11.42 27.21
N GLU A 734 -46.76 10.11 27.05
CA GLU A 734 -46.07 9.09 27.87
C GLU A 734 -44.57 8.96 27.56
N LEU A 735 -44.15 9.14 26.29
CA LEU A 735 -42.73 9.24 25.87
C LEU A 735 -41.99 10.38 26.58
N ILE A 736 -42.72 11.44 26.94
CA ILE A 736 -42.19 12.62 27.65
C ILE A 736 -42.18 12.40 29.15
N LEU A 737 -43.16 11.67 29.69
CA LEU A 737 -43.27 11.36 31.12
C LEU A 737 -42.31 10.24 31.57
N ALA A 738 -41.81 9.42 30.64
CA ALA A 738 -40.81 8.38 30.88
C ALA A 738 -39.43 8.93 31.26
N ASN A 739 -39.03 10.08 30.71
CA ASN A 739 -37.77 10.75 31.05
C ASN A 739 -38.06 11.90 32.03
N GLN A 740 -37.78 11.66 33.32
CA GLN A 740 -38.05 12.62 34.39
C GLN A 740 -37.34 13.97 34.18
N GLU A 741 -36.16 13.97 33.56
CA GLU A 741 -35.39 15.19 33.30
C GLU A 741 -35.99 16.02 32.15
N VAL A 742 -36.45 15.36 31.08
CA VAL A 742 -37.16 16.00 29.95
C VAL A 742 -38.48 16.60 30.44
N ARG A 743 -39.22 15.86 31.26
CA ARG A 743 -40.46 16.35 31.90
C ARG A 743 -40.21 17.56 32.78
N ALA A 744 -39.25 17.48 33.70
CA ALA A 744 -38.93 18.57 34.62
C ALA A 744 -38.47 19.83 33.87
N ALA A 745 -37.79 19.66 32.74
CA ALA A 745 -37.44 20.78 31.86
C ALA A 745 -38.68 21.39 31.17
N LEU A 746 -39.59 20.58 30.63
CA LEU A 746 -40.82 21.05 29.97
C LEU A 746 -41.84 21.72 30.91
N GLU A 747 -41.80 21.43 32.21
CA GLU A 747 -42.60 22.10 33.24
C GLU A 747 -42.14 23.56 33.48
N LYS A 748 -40.90 23.90 33.13
CA LYS A 748 -40.37 25.26 33.24
C LYS A 748 -40.73 26.10 32.02
N GLU A 749 -40.89 27.40 32.23
CA GLU A 749 -40.95 28.37 31.14
C GLU A 749 -39.64 28.36 30.33
N GLU A 750 -39.72 28.54 29.00
CA GLU A 750 -38.56 28.45 28.09
C GLU A 750 -37.44 29.43 28.46
N ALA A 751 -37.80 30.60 29.02
CA ALA A 751 -36.86 31.61 29.51
C ALA A 751 -36.03 31.12 30.72
N ALA A 752 -36.51 30.10 31.45
CA ALA A 752 -35.87 29.55 32.65
C ALA A 752 -35.02 28.29 32.38
N TRP A 753 -34.95 27.79 31.14
CA TRP A 753 -34.13 26.63 30.80
C TRP A 753 -32.64 26.95 30.80
N THR A 754 -31.88 26.15 31.53
CA THR A 754 -30.41 26.11 31.51
C THR A 754 -29.86 25.60 30.17
N GLY A 755 -28.58 25.80 29.90
CA GLY A 755 -27.93 25.27 28.69
C GLY A 755 -28.00 23.74 28.57
N ALA A 756 -27.90 23.02 29.69
CA ALA A 756 -28.01 21.57 29.75
C ALA A 756 -29.44 21.09 29.42
N GLU A 757 -30.47 21.75 29.96
CA GLU A 757 -31.87 21.40 29.69
C GLU A 757 -32.26 21.69 28.24
N ARG A 758 -31.79 22.81 27.67
CA ARG A 758 -31.96 23.11 26.24
C ARG A 758 -31.34 22.03 25.36
N LYS A 759 -30.16 21.54 25.74
CA LYS A 759 -29.47 20.45 25.05
C LYS A 759 -30.26 19.14 25.17
N LEU A 760 -30.64 18.75 26.38
CA LEU A 760 -31.44 17.56 26.67
C LEU A 760 -32.75 17.52 25.85
N LEU A 761 -33.52 18.61 25.84
CA LEU A 761 -34.78 18.70 25.08
C LEU A 761 -34.57 18.57 23.58
N ARG A 762 -33.51 19.18 23.03
CA ARG A 762 -33.18 19.08 21.60
C ARG A 762 -32.72 17.67 21.23
N GLU A 763 -31.90 17.04 22.06
CA GLU A 763 -31.42 15.66 21.85
C GLU A 763 -32.58 14.68 21.92
N HIS A 764 -33.44 14.81 22.94
CA HIS A 764 -34.66 14.01 23.04
C HIS A 764 -35.56 14.21 21.81
N PHE A 765 -35.84 15.46 21.43
CA PHE A 765 -36.65 15.75 20.25
C PHE A 765 -36.07 15.14 18.96
N ALA A 766 -34.75 15.19 18.78
CA ALA A 766 -34.08 14.60 17.63
C ALA A 766 -34.35 13.08 17.49
N THR A 767 -34.55 12.36 18.60
CA THR A 767 -34.90 10.92 18.57
C THR A 767 -36.35 10.64 18.17
N ILE A 768 -37.25 11.60 18.35
CA ILE A 768 -38.70 11.44 18.11
C ILE A 768 -39.21 12.24 16.90
N ASP A 769 -38.38 13.08 16.28
CA ASP A 769 -38.71 13.83 15.08
C ASP A 769 -38.82 12.90 13.86
N SER A 770 -40.02 12.36 13.66
CA SER A 770 -40.32 11.45 12.55
C SER A 770 -40.02 12.03 11.17
N VAL A 771 -40.11 13.36 10.99
CA VAL A 771 -39.84 14.00 9.69
C VAL A 771 -38.35 13.93 9.39
N LEU A 772 -37.51 14.25 10.39
CA LEU A 772 -36.05 14.13 10.27
C LEU A 772 -35.64 12.66 10.11
N GLY A 773 -36.17 11.76 10.93
CA GLY A 773 -35.86 10.32 10.87
C GLY A 773 -36.26 9.69 9.54
N ASN A 774 -37.44 10.01 8.99
CA ASN A 774 -37.88 9.52 7.68
C ASN A 774 -37.00 10.05 6.54
N ALA A 775 -36.58 11.31 6.60
CA ALA A 775 -35.69 11.88 5.58
C ALA A 775 -34.29 11.24 5.64
N GLN A 776 -33.77 10.98 6.85
CA GLN A 776 -32.52 10.22 7.04
C GLN A 776 -32.64 8.79 6.49
N ALA A 777 -33.75 8.10 6.76
CA ALA A 777 -33.99 6.74 6.27
C ALA A 777 -34.07 6.69 4.73
N ARG A 778 -34.64 7.71 4.07
CA ARG A 778 -34.66 7.81 2.60
C ARG A 778 -33.26 7.94 2.02
N VAL A 779 -32.41 8.81 2.59
CA VAL A 779 -31.01 8.94 2.16
C VAL A 779 -30.28 7.60 2.36
N ALA A 780 -30.38 7.00 3.55
CA ALA A 780 -29.75 5.71 3.84
C ALA A 780 -30.20 4.57 2.91
N ALA A 781 -31.48 4.57 2.49
CA ALA A 781 -31.99 3.60 1.53
C ALA A 781 -31.31 3.75 0.15
N VAL A 782 -31.20 4.97 -0.36
CA VAL A 782 -30.52 5.23 -1.64
C VAL A 782 -29.03 4.96 -1.55
N GLU A 783 -28.37 5.34 -0.46
CA GLU A 783 -26.95 5.04 -0.23
C GLU A 783 -26.67 3.53 -0.15
N LYS A 784 -27.60 2.74 0.42
CA LYS A 784 -27.51 1.28 0.43
C LYS A 784 -27.66 0.69 -0.98
N GLU A 785 -28.50 1.29 -1.83
CA GLU A 785 -28.61 0.89 -3.24
C GLU A 785 -27.34 1.24 -4.02
N LEU A 786 -26.77 2.43 -3.82
CA LEU A 786 -25.48 2.83 -4.38
C LEU A 786 -24.36 1.86 -3.97
N ALA A 787 -24.27 1.52 -2.68
CA ALA A 787 -23.29 0.57 -2.18
C ALA A 787 -23.43 -0.81 -2.84
N ARG A 788 -24.66 -1.32 -3.00
CA ARG A 788 -24.95 -2.59 -3.71
C ARG A 788 -24.59 -2.52 -5.20
N ALA A 789 -24.68 -1.33 -5.80
CA ALA A 789 -24.28 -1.08 -7.18
C ALA A 789 -22.77 -0.82 -7.34
N GLY A 790 -21.97 -0.86 -6.27
CA GLY A 790 -20.51 -0.69 -6.30
C GLY A 790 -20.01 0.73 -6.03
N PHE A 791 -20.90 1.66 -5.65
CA PHE A 791 -20.61 3.07 -5.35
C PHE A 791 -20.58 3.33 -3.84
N ALA A 792 -20.07 2.38 -3.07
CA ALA A 792 -19.99 2.52 -1.63
C ALA A 792 -19.01 3.64 -1.28
N LYS A 793 -19.47 4.61 -0.48
CA LYS A 793 -18.58 5.59 0.14
C LYS A 793 -17.75 4.89 1.20
N VAL A 794 -16.46 5.18 1.21
CA VAL A 794 -15.52 4.69 2.20
C VAL A 794 -14.72 5.85 2.79
N PRO A 795 -14.34 5.76 4.07
CA PRO A 795 -13.49 6.76 4.71
C PRO A 795 -12.08 6.76 4.10
N VAL A 796 -11.56 7.93 3.75
CA VAL A 796 -10.19 8.13 3.28
C VAL A 796 -9.53 9.19 4.14
N MET A 797 -8.30 8.93 4.59
CA MET A 797 -7.53 9.95 5.26
C MET A 797 -7.09 11.01 4.26
N VAL A 798 -7.36 12.27 4.56
CA VAL A 798 -7.05 13.41 3.69
C VAL A 798 -6.30 14.48 4.49
N MET A 799 -5.64 15.39 3.80
CA MET A 799 -5.18 16.62 4.44
C MET A 799 -6.40 17.50 4.74
N SER A 800 -6.25 18.33 5.76
CA SER A 800 -7.22 19.38 6.09
C SER A 800 -6.45 20.46 6.81
N GLU A 801 -6.04 21.48 6.05
CA GLU A 801 -5.35 22.66 6.59
C GLU A 801 -6.17 23.32 7.70
N LYS A 802 -5.52 23.66 8.81
CA LYS A 802 -6.16 24.42 9.90
C LYS A 802 -6.34 25.89 9.49
N SER A 803 -7.55 26.42 9.70
CA SER A 803 -7.82 27.85 9.60
C SER A 803 -7.29 28.61 10.82
N GLY A 804 -6.76 29.82 10.63
CA GLY A 804 -6.29 30.69 11.70
C GLY A 804 -4.77 30.79 11.74
N GLU A 805 -4.21 31.01 12.94
CA GLU A 805 -2.76 31.04 13.14
C GLU A 805 -2.14 29.66 12.88
N PRO A 806 -1.11 29.56 12.03
CA PRO A 806 -0.42 28.30 11.77
C PRO A 806 0.18 27.68 13.04
N ALA A 807 0.19 26.35 13.11
CA ALA A 807 0.94 25.65 14.16
C ALA A 807 2.44 26.01 14.08
N PRO A 808 3.07 26.46 15.19
CA PRO A 808 4.48 26.81 15.18
C PRO A 808 5.35 25.57 14.91
N ALA A 809 6.42 25.77 14.13
CA ALA A 809 7.48 24.80 13.96
C ALA A 809 8.72 25.28 14.73
N TYR A 810 9.46 24.36 15.33
CA TYR A 810 10.65 24.65 16.11
C TYR A 810 11.80 23.78 15.62
N LEU A 811 13.04 24.27 15.80
CA LEU A 811 14.22 23.44 15.66
C LEU A 811 14.19 22.36 16.74
N LEU A 812 14.42 21.09 16.40
CA LEU A 812 14.46 20.01 17.38
C LEU A 812 15.89 19.58 17.64
N ASN A 813 16.31 19.49 18.90
CA ASN A 813 17.65 19.01 19.23
C ASN A 813 17.79 17.56 18.77
N ARG A 814 18.70 17.32 17.81
CA ARG A 814 18.88 16.02 17.15
C ARG A 814 17.58 15.37 16.67
N GLY A 815 16.61 16.18 16.25
CA GLY A 815 15.33 15.69 15.75
C GLY A 815 14.40 15.06 16.81
N GLN A 816 14.66 15.27 18.11
CA GLN A 816 13.89 14.71 19.21
C GLN A 816 12.61 15.52 19.45
N TYR A 817 11.45 14.87 19.42
CA TYR A 817 10.14 15.53 19.54
C TYR A 817 9.95 16.26 20.89
N ASN A 818 10.60 15.78 21.95
CA ASN A 818 10.51 16.30 23.31
C ASN A 818 11.60 17.33 23.67
N GLU A 819 12.48 17.67 22.73
CA GLU A 819 13.51 18.71 22.90
C GLU A 819 13.41 19.83 21.83
N PRO A 820 12.26 20.52 21.70
CA PRO A 820 12.14 21.67 20.81
C PRO A 820 12.86 22.88 21.38
N ASP A 821 13.62 23.59 20.54
CA ASP A 821 14.08 24.94 20.82
C ASP A 821 12.93 25.94 20.60
N THR A 822 12.24 26.28 21.69
CA THR A 822 11.10 27.20 21.66
C THR A 822 11.52 28.68 21.72
N SER A 823 12.81 29.00 21.58
CA SER A 823 13.28 30.39 21.58
C SER A 823 12.81 31.16 20.35
N GLU A 824 12.62 30.48 19.22
CA GLU A 824 12.18 31.04 17.95
C GLU A 824 11.27 30.05 17.20
N ALA A 825 10.07 30.48 16.81
CA ALA A 825 9.26 29.72 15.87
C ALA A 825 9.81 29.93 14.45
N LEU A 826 10.10 28.84 13.75
CA LEU A 826 10.68 28.89 12.41
C LEU A 826 9.64 29.27 11.37
N PRO A 827 9.95 30.20 10.45
CA PRO A 827 9.08 30.51 9.33
C PRO A 827 9.07 29.35 8.32
N ARG A 828 8.05 29.34 7.46
CA ARG A 828 8.02 28.51 6.26
C ARG A 828 9.02 29.06 5.25
N ARG A 829 10.01 28.26 4.87
CA ARG A 829 11.08 28.64 3.93
C ARG A 829 11.51 27.42 3.12
N MET A 830 11.84 27.63 1.85
CA MET A 830 12.48 26.63 1.01
C MET A 830 13.99 26.61 1.24
N LEU A 831 14.67 25.55 0.79
CA LEU A 831 16.14 25.45 0.82
C LEU A 831 16.78 26.61 0.04
N GLU A 832 17.75 27.28 0.64
CA GLU A 832 18.44 28.44 0.07
C GLU A 832 19.13 28.09 -1.25
N ALA A 833 19.64 26.87 -1.37
CA ALA A 833 20.27 26.37 -2.59
C ALA A 833 19.31 26.32 -3.80
N LEU A 834 18.00 26.19 -3.57
CA LEU A 834 16.99 26.08 -4.63
C LEU A 834 16.16 27.36 -4.82
N LEU A 835 15.90 28.11 -3.74
CA LEU A 835 15.19 29.38 -3.78
C LEU A 835 15.91 30.41 -2.89
N PRO A 836 16.92 31.11 -3.42
CA PRO A 836 17.67 32.08 -2.64
C PRO A 836 16.86 33.38 -2.41
N GLY A 837 17.13 34.07 -1.29
CA GLY A 837 16.52 35.35 -0.95
C GLY A 837 15.41 35.28 0.10
N GLU A 838 14.68 36.37 0.29
CA GLU A 838 13.70 36.53 1.40
C GLU A 838 12.25 36.18 1.02
N GLU A 839 11.91 36.13 -0.26
CA GLU A 839 10.56 35.80 -0.72
C GLU A 839 10.40 34.29 -0.88
N HIS A 840 9.56 33.70 -0.03
CA HIS A 840 9.30 32.25 -0.01
C HIS A 840 7.80 31.96 -0.06
N PRO A 841 7.40 30.76 -0.51
CA PRO A 841 6.01 30.33 -0.41
C PRO A 841 5.50 30.43 1.04
N GLN A 842 4.31 31.01 1.25
CA GLN A 842 3.78 31.26 2.59
C GLN A 842 2.95 30.11 3.13
N ASP A 843 2.50 29.20 2.27
CA ASP A 843 1.72 28.03 2.64
C ASP A 843 2.00 26.82 1.72
N ARG A 844 1.34 25.69 2.00
CA ARG A 844 1.52 24.45 1.25
C ARG A 844 1.01 24.55 -0.20
N LEU A 845 0.03 25.40 -0.49
CA LEU A 845 -0.47 25.60 -1.86
C LEU A 845 0.51 26.41 -2.69
N GLU A 846 1.08 27.47 -2.13
CA GLU A 846 2.15 28.23 -2.77
C GLU A 846 3.41 27.38 -2.97
N LEU A 847 3.77 26.53 -1.99
CA LEU A 847 4.88 25.59 -2.13
C LEU A 847 4.62 24.63 -3.31
N ALA A 848 3.43 24.06 -3.39
CA ALA A 848 3.07 23.14 -4.47
C ALA A 848 3.12 23.80 -5.85
N ARG A 849 2.69 25.07 -5.96
CA ARG A 849 2.81 25.86 -7.19
C ARG A 849 4.27 26.18 -7.54
N TRP A 850 5.09 26.51 -6.55
CA TRP A 850 6.50 26.79 -6.76
C TRP A 850 7.26 25.55 -7.24
N LEU A 851 6.98 24.36 -6.68
CA LEU A 851 7.63 23.11 -7.08
C LEU A 851 7.50 22.80 -8.57
N VAL A 852 6.42 23.24 -9.21
CA VAL A 852 6.15 23.03 -10.65
C VAL A 852 6.20 24.34 -11.45
N SER A 853 6.81 25.38 -10.88
CA SER A 853 7.11 26.60 -11.61
C SER A 853 8.33 26.40 -12.51
N ARG A 854 8.42 27.20 -13.58
CA ARG A 854 9.61 27.22 -14.46
C ARG A 854 10.89 27.65 -13.74
N GLU A 855 10.75 28.35 -12.62
CA GLU A 855 11.87 28.86 -11.82
C GLU A 855 12.48 27.79 -10.92
N ASN A 856 11.73 26.71 -10.61
CA ASN A 856 12.27 25.60 -9.85
C ASN A 856 13.33 24.86 -10.68
N PRO A 857 14.55 24.68 -10.15
CA PRO A 857 15.67 24.17 -10.95
C PRO A 857 15.67 22.64 -11.13
N ILE A 858 14.88 21.88 -10.37
CA ILE A 858 15.14 20.44 -10.20
C ILE A 858 13.93 19.56 -10.47
N THR A 859 12.70 20.01 -10.18
CA THR A 859 11.50 19.15 -10.24
C THR A 859 11.30 18.51 -11.60
N ALA A 860 11.38 19.29 -12.67
CA ALA A 860 11.20 18.76 -14.02
C ALA A 860 12.25 17.68 -14.35
N ARG A 861 13.53 17.91 -14.02
CA ARG A 861 14.62 16.93 -14.22
C ARG A 861 14.36 15.63 -13.46
N VAL A 862 13.97 15.72 -12.19
CA VAL A 862 13.67 14.55 -11.36
C VAL A 862 12.52 13.74 -11.94
N VAL A 863 11.45 14.42 -12.36
CA VAL A 863 10.25 13.78 -12.90
C VAL A 863 10.53 13.12 -14.25
N VAL A 864 11.17 13.82 -15.19
CA VAL A 864 11.49 13.24 -16.51
C VAL A 864 12.51 12.12 -16.41
N ASN A 865 13.47 12.19 -15.48
CA ASN A 865 14.42 11.10 -15.23
C ASN A 865 13.71 9.82 -14.78
N ARG A 866 12.66 9.93 -13.98
CA ARG A 866 11.86 8.77 -13.56
C ARG A 866 10.96 8.24 -14.65
N MET A 867 10.38 9.12 -15.47
CA MET A 867 9.64 8.68 -16.66
C MET A 867 10.56 7.97 -17.65
N TRP A 868 11.78 8.47 -17.84
CA TRP A 868 12.84 7.82 -18.60
C TRP A 868 13.20 6.44 -18.03
N GLN A 869 13.48 6.37 -16.72
CA GLN A 869 13.79 5.11 -16.02
C GLN A 869 12.71 4.05 -16.25
N ARG A 870 11.43 4.41 -16.30
CA ARG A 870 10.33 3.46 -16.52
C ARG A 870 10.35 2.84 -17.91
N MET A 871 10.80 3.57 -18.92
CA MET A 871 10.86 3.07 -20.30
C MET A 871 12.18 2.35 -20.55
N MET A 872 13.29 2.92 -20.11
CA MET A 872 14.64 2.46 -20.40
C MET A 872 15.22 1.51 -19.34
N GLY A 873 14.53 1.32 -18.21
CA GLY A 873 14.94 0.51 -17.06
C GLY A 873 15.84 1.25 -16.07
N ILE A 874 16.65 2.20 -16.54
CA ILE A 874 17.57 2.99 -15.73
C ILE A 874 17.45 4.48 -16.12
N GLY A 875 17.43 5.37 -15.11
CA GLY A 875 17.40 6.82 -15.32
C GLY A 875 18.71 7.38 -15.89
N LEU A 876 18.64 8.53 -16.58
CA LEU A 876 19.83 9.31 -16.97
C LEU A 876 20.69 9.64 -15.75
N VAL A 877 20.05 9.94 -14.62
CA VAL A 877 20.60 9.88 -13.26
C VAL A 877 20.16 8.56 -12.64
N LYS A 878 21.10 7.68 -12.30
CA LYS A 878 20.80 6.33 -11.76
C LYS A 878 20.22 6.38 -10.35
N THR A 879 20.70 7.32 -9.55
CA THR A 879 20.23 7.62 -8.19
C THR A 879 18.97 8.48 -8.27
N SER A 880 17.85 7.91 -8.74
CA SER A 880 16.58 8.63 -8.91
C SER A 880 16.01 9.26 -7.62
N GLU A 881 16.53 8.85 -6.48
CA GLU A 881 16.28 9.34 -5.12
C GLU A 881 17.22 10.49 -4.68
N ASP A 882 18.36 10.68 -5.36
CA ASP A 882 19.41 11.63 -4.96
C ASP A 882 20.09 12.29 -6.18
N PHE A 883 19.78 13.58 -6.37
CA PHE A 883 20.35 14.52 -7.34
C PHE A 883 21.34 15.48 -6.67
N GLY A 884 21.62 15.30 -5.39
CA GLY A 884 22.61 16.06 -4.63
C GLY A 884 24.04 15.61 -4.92
N SER A 885 24.95 16.00 -4.04
CA SER A 885 26.40 15.85 -4.21
C SER A 885 26.90 14.42 -4.03
N GLN A 886 26.07 13.51 -3.54
CA GLN A 886 26.33 12.07 -3.44
C GLN A 886 25.60 11.26 -4.52
N GLY A 887 24.73 11.91 -5.30
CA GLY A 887 24.07 11.34 -6.46
C GLY A 887 25.02 11.12 -7.63
N GLU A 888 24.64 10.24 -8.56
CA GLU A 888 25.36 10.07 -9.82
C GLU A 888 25.13 11.28 -10.74
N LEU A 889 26.16 11.73 -11.45
CA LEU A 889 26.00 12.71 -12.52
C LEU A 889 25.11 12.15 -13.65
N PRO A 890 24.32 12.98 -14.32
CA PRO A 890 23.56 12.54 -15.47
C PRO A 890 24.49 12.06 -16.58
N VAL A 891 24.21 10.87 -17.13
CA VAL A 891 25.01 10.32 -18.25
C VAL A 891 24.98 11.21 -19.50
N ASN A 892 23.88 11.97 -19.67
CA ASN A 892 23.70 12.98 -20.69
C ASN A 892 22.86 14.13 -20.11
N GLN A 893 23.52 15.17 -19.61
CA GLN A 893 22.85 16.31 -18.98
C GLN A 893 22.03 17.12 -19.98
N ASP A 894 22.54 17.35 -21.19
CA ASP A 894 21.82 18.13 -22.20
C ASP A 894 20.50 17.46 -22.60
N LEU A 895 20.48 16.13 -22.73
CA LEU A 895 19.25 15.38 -22.95
C LEU A 895 18.27 15.53 -21.77
N LEU A 896 18.77 15.44 -20.53
CA LEU A 896 17.95 15.59 -19.32
C LEU A 896 17.32 16.98 -19.25
N ASP A 897 18.10 18.03 -19.52
CA ASP A 897 17.66 19.42 -19.51
C ASP A 897 16.71 19.71 -20.66
N TRP A 898 16.96 19.17 -21.86
CA TRP A 898 16.03 19.25 -22.98
C TRP A 898 14.68 18.60 -22.66
N LEU A 899 14.68 17.37 -22.13
CA LEU A 899 13.44 16.68 -21.73
C LEU A 899 12.70 17.45 -20.65
N ALA A 900 13.40 17.99 -19.64
CA ALA A 900 12.81 18.77 -18.57
C ALA A 900 12.12 20.04 -19.10
N MET A 901 12.80 20.77 -19.99
CA MET A 901 12.25 21.99 -20.57
C MET A 901 11.13 21.72 -21.58
N GLU A 902 11.26 20.66 -22.39
CA GLU A 902 10.17 20.21 -23.29
C GLU A 902 8.93 19.82 -22.49
N PHE A 903 9.10 19.14 -21.36
CA PHE A 903 7.99 18.77 -20.48
C PHE A 903 7.27 19.99 -19.92
N ILE A 904 8.00 21.01 -19.46
CA ILE A 904 7.41 22.29 -19.03
C ILE A 904 6.72 23.00 -20.20
N ASP A 905 7.42 23.15 -21.33
CA ASP A 905 6.94 23.90 -22.51
C ASP A 905 5.67 23.27 -23.12
N SER A 906 5.52 21.94 -23.03
CA SER A 906 4.32 21.21 -23.46
C SER A 906 3.09 21.45 -22.58
N GLY A 907 3.24 22.15 -21.45
CA GLY A 907 2.21 22.25 -20.42
C GLY A 907 2.12 20.99 -19.56
N TRP A 908 3.26 20.37 -19.27
CA TRP A 908 3.37 19.18 -18.42
C TRP A 908 2.64 17.95 -18.97
N ASP A 909 2.71 17.73 -20.30
CA ASP A 909 2.06 16.62 -21.00
C ASP A 909 2.76 15.28 -20.73
N VAL A 910 2.14 14.46 -19.88
CA VAL A 910 2.69 13.16 -19.45
C VAL A 910 2.68 12.12 -20.58
N LYS A 911 1.55 11.96 -21.28
CA LYS A 911 1.46 11.02 -22.41
C LYS A 911 2.36 11.45 -23.56
N GLY A 912 2.46 12.76 -23.82
CA GLY A 912 3.36 13.34 -24.81
C GLY A 912 4.83 12.99 -24.53
N LEU A 913 5.28 13.13 -23.28
CA LEU A 913 6.65 12.76 -22.90
C LEU A 913 6.92 11.27 -23.08
N TYR A 914 6.02 10.37 -22.65
CA TYR A 914 6.18 8.94 -22.89
C TYR A 914 6.19 8.61 -24.39
N ARG A 915 5.32 9.24 -25.19
CA ARG A 915 5.31 9.09 -26.65
C ARG A 915 6.67 9.45 -27.24
N THR A 916 7.23 10.61 -26.88
CA THR A 916 8.57 11.06 -27.33
C THR A 916 9.66 10.05 -27.01
N ILE A 917 9.64 9.43 -25.82
CA ILE A 917 10.63 8.43 -25.45
C ILE A 917 10.47 7.15 -26.29
N VAL A 918 9.26 6.58 -26.38
CA VAL A 918 9.06 5.29 -27.05
C VAL A 918 9.09 5.37 -28.58
N THR A 919 8.99 6.56 -29.17
CA THR A 919 9.18 6.77 -30.62
C THR A 919 10.61 7.13 -31.02
N SER A 920 11.49 7.40 -30.05
CA SER A 920 12.91 7.64 -30.30
C SER A 920 13.60 6.43 -30.93
N HIS A 921 14.60 6.66 -31.79
CA HIS A 921 15.55 5.63 -32.21
C HIS A 921 16.13 4.90 -30.99
N ALA A 922 16.50 5.64 -29.94
CA ALA A 922 17.12 5.08 -28.74
C ALA A 922 16.32 3.90 -28.14
N PHE A 923 14.99 4.06 -28.00
CA PHE A 923 14.09 3.00 -27.53
C PHE A 923 13.86 1.89 -28.57
N ARG A 924 13.89 2.24 -29.86
CA ARG A 924 13.57 1.36 -31.00
C ARG A 924 14.72 0.45 -31.45
N GLN A 925 15.93 0.66 -30.94
CA GLN A 925 17.10 -0.18 -31.23
C GLN A 925 16.90 -1.65 -30.83
N SER A 926 17.60 -2.55 -31.50
CA SER A 926 17.77 -3.95 -31.06
C SER A 926 18.46 -3.98 -29.69
N SER A 927 18.04 -4.90 -28.82
CA SER A 927 18.66 -5.08 -27.50
C SER A 927 19.85 -6.05 -27.52
N ARG A 928 20.19 -6.58 -28.71
CA ARG A 928 21.34 -7.48 -28.90
C ARG A 928 22.64 -6.77 -28.52
N THR A 929 23.51 -7.50 -27.82
CA THR A 929 24.83 -7.02 -27.41
C THR A 929 25.95 -7.82 -28.07
N ASN A 930 27.16 -7.29 -28.01
CA ASN A 930 28.40 -8.00 -28.34
C ASN A 930 29.41 -7.85 -27.17
N PRO A 931 30.49 -8.65 -27.11
CA PRO A 931 31.45 -8.60 -26.01
C PRO A 931 32.09 -7.21 -25.79
N GLY A 932 32.38 -6.47 -26.87
CA GLY A 932 32.98 -5.13 -26.76
C GLY A 932 32.03 -4.12 -26.14
N LEU A 933 30.76 -4.12 -26.55
CA LEU A 933 29.75 -3.25 -25.95
C LEU A 933 29.47 -3.64 -24.49
N GLN A 934 29.52 -4.94 -24.15
CA GLN A 934 29.31 -5.41 -22.78
C GLN A 934 30.47 -5.05 -21.84
N GLU A 935 31.69 -4.89 -22.37
CA GLU A 935 32.85 -4.42 -21.61
C GLU A 935 32.81 -2.91 -21.35
N VAL A 936 32.41 -2.12 -22.36
CA VAL A 936 32.39 -0.65 -22.29
C VAL A 936 31.13 -0.11 -21.60
N ASP A 937 29.97 -0.70 -21.88
CA ASP A 937 28.66 -0.26 -21.38
C ASP A 937 27.76 -1.46 -20.99
N PRO A 938 28.12 -2.19 -19.92
CA PRO A 938 27.36 -3.36 -19.47
C PRO A 938 25.90 -3.02 -19.10
N GLU A 939 25.67 -1.83 -18.54
CA GLU A 939 24.36 -1.37 -18.06
C GLU A 939 23.55 -0.59 -19.12
N ASN A 940 24.06 -0.46 -20.35
CA ASN A 940 23.43 0.31 -21.45
C ASN A 940 23.15 1.79 -21.07
N ARG A 941 24.08 2.42 -20.36
CA ARG A 941 24.02 3.82 -19.89
C ARG A 941 24.15 4.81 -21.05
N TYR A 942 24.95 4.50 -22.07
CA TYR A 942 25.13 5.34 -23.25
C TYR A 942 24.08 5.09 -24.34
N LEU A 943 23.24 4.06 -24.17
CA LEU A 943 22.07 3.78 -25.00
C LEU A 943 22.44 3.36 -26.44
N ALA A 944 23.52 2.60 -26.59
CA ALA A 944 23.94 2.02 -27.86
C ALA A 944 23.06 0.84 -28.30
N ARG A 945 22.15 0.36 -27.43
CA ARG A 945 21.18 -0.70 -27.74
C ARG A 945 19.83 -0.41 -27.07
N GLY A 946 18.79 -1.12 -27.51
CA GLY A 946 17.45 -1.01 -26.92
C GLY A 946 17.41 -1.49 -25.46
N PRO A 947 16.38 -1.10 -24.69
CA PRO A 947 16.25 -1.53 -23.31
C PRO A 947 15.88 -3.03 -23.23
N ARG A 948 16.44 -3.69 -22.22
CA ARG A 948 16.18 -5.11 -21.90
C ARG A 948 16.33 -5.32 -20.40
N TYR A 949 15.24 -5.65 -19.72
CA TYR A 949 15.22 -5.96 -18.30
C TYR A 949 13.99 -6.79 -17.94
N ARG A 950 14.09 -7.55 -16.84
CA ARG A 950 12.99 -8.34 -16.28
C ARG A 950 11.86 -7.40 -15.84
N MET A 951 10.62 -7.70 -16.24
CA MET A 951 9.42 -7.00 -15.77
C MET A 951 9.23 -7.19 -14.26
N ASP A 952 8.64 -6.22 -13.57
CA ASP A 952 8.33 -6.37 -12.14
C ASP A 952 7.28 -7.47 -11.85
N GLY A 953 7.20 -7.89 -10.60
CA GLY A 953 6.31 -8.98 -10.18
C GLY A 953 4.81 -8.71 -10.38
N PHE A 954 4.41 -7.45 -10.54
CA PHE A 954 3.02 -7.11 -10.86
C PHE A 954 2.75 -7.43 -12.34
N ALA A 955 3.61 -6.92 -13.23
CA ALA A 955 3.51 -7.18 -14.66
C ALA A 955 3.66 -8.67 -14.99
N ILE A 956 4.61 -9.39 -14.40
CA ILE A 956 4.80 -10.84 -14.70
C ILE A 956 3.52 -11.65 -14.45
N ARG A 957 2.84 -11.42 -13.32
CA ARG A 957 1.55 -12.09 -13.06
C ARG A 957 0.49 -11.65 -14.06
N ASP A 958 0.40 -10.35 -14.33
CA ASP A 958 -0.62 -9.82 -15.22
C ASP A 958 -0.45 -10.31 -16.65
N LEU A 959 0.79 -10.55 -17.09
CA LEU A 959 1.13 -11.19 -18.36
C LEU A 959 0.63 -12.62 -18.43
N ALA A 960 0.86 -13.44 -17.41
CA ALA A 960 0.35 -14.82 -17.37
C ALA A 960 -1.19 -14.85 -17.42
N LEU A 961 -1.86 -13.94 -16.70
CA LEU A 961 -3.32 -13.82 -16.73
C LEU A 961 -3.84 -13.32 -18.09
N ASN A 962 -3.12 -12.40 -18.72
CA ASN A 962 -3.48 -11.85 -20.02
C ASN A 962 -3.31 -12.90 -21.14
N ALA A 963 -2.16 -13.56 -21.21
CA ALA A 963 -1.88 -14.63 -22.17
C ALA A 963 -2.91 -15.78 -22.06
N SER A 964 -3.25 -16.17 -20.84
CA SER A 964 -4.21 -17.25 -20.57
C SER A 964 -5.68 -16.86 -20.79
N GLY A 965 -5.99 -15.57 -20.92
CA GLY A 965 -7.38 -15.07 -21.01
C GLY A 965 -8.11 -15.02 -19.66
N LEU A 966 -7.42 -15.23 -18.53
CA LEU A 966 -8.01 -15.16 -17.19
C LEU A 966 -8.15 -13.72 -16.68
N LEU A 967 -7.34 -12.78 -17.16
CA LEU A 967 -7.32 -11.40 -16.67
C LEU A 967 -8.71 -10.77 -16.71
N TYR A 968 -9.21 -10.34 -15.55
CA TYR A 968 -10.49 -9.64 -15.43
C TYR A 968 -10.27 -8.13 -15.59
N PRO A 969 -10.79 -7.47 -16.66
CA PRO A 969 -10.43 -6.09 -17.02
C PRO A 969 -11.14 -5.01 -16.19
N LYS A 970 -11.54 -5.30 -14.96
CA LYS A 970 -12.22 -4.33 -14.09
C LYS A 970 -11.22 -3.35 -13.48
N VAL A 971 -11.30 -2.11 -13.92
CA VAL A 971 -10.51 -0.98 -13.41
C VAL A 971 -11.16 -0.38 -12.15
N GLY A 972 -10.35 -0.03 -11.15
CA GLY A 972 -10.79 0.65 -9.92
C GLY A 972 -11.56 -0.20 -8.91
N GLY A 973 -11.93 0.40 -7.77
CA GLY A 973 -12.70 -0.22 -6.70
C GLY A 973 -11.86 -0.98 -5.67
N ALA A 974 -12.49 -1.51 -4.63
CA ALA A 974 -11.80 -2.12 -3.48
C ALA A 974 -10.72 -3.17 -3.88
N PRO A 975 -9.62 -3.27 -3.11
CA PRO A 975 -8.57 -4.26 -3.33
C PRO A 975 -9.08 -5.70 -3.18
N VAL A 976 -8.40 -6.64 -3.81
CA VAL A 976 -8.71 -8.07 -3.82
C VAL A 976 -7.53 -8.90 -3.29
N LYS A 977 -7.81 -10.14 -2.91
CA LYS A 977 -6.85 -11.05 -2.30
C LYS A 977 -6.63 -12.25 -3.25
N PRO A 978 -5.66 -12.19 -4.19
CA PRO A 978 -5.35 -13.31 -5.09
C PRO A 978 -4.72 -14.48 -4.33
N TYR A 979 -4.31 -15.55 -5.02
CA TYR A 979 -3.65 -16.68 -4.36
C TYR A 979 -2.43 -16.25 -3.53
N GLN A 980 -2.35 -16.80 -2.32
CA GLN A 980 -1.24 -16.61 -1.39
C GLN A 980 -1.08 -17.86 -0.51
N PRO A 981 0.15 -18.27 -0.16
CA PRO A 981 0.37 -19.36 0.78
C PRO A 981 -0.34 -19.16 2.12
N ALA A 982 -0.93 -20.24 2.65
CA ALA A 982 -1.62 -20.24 3.92
C ALA A 982 -0.69 -19.95 5.12
N GLY A 983 -1.23 -19.41 6.20
CA GLY A 983 -0.52 -19.22 7.47
C GLY A 983 0.34 -17.95 7.59
N LEU A 984 0.61 -17.24 6.49
CA LEU A 984 1.49 -16.05 6.50
C LEU A 984 0.97 -14.89 7.37
N TRP A 985 -0.35 -14.75 7.53
CA TRP A 985 -0.93 -13.70 8.39
C TRP A 985 -1.04 -14.14 9.87
N GLU A 986 -0.88 -15.43 10.15
CA GLU A 986 -0.98 -15.99 11.50
C GLU A 986 0.30 -15.77 12.32
N SER A 987 1.43 -15.49 11.66
CA SER A 987 2.72 -15.21 12.30
C SER A 987 2.85 -13.80 12.89
N VAL A 988 1.90 -12.90 12.64
CA VAL A 988 1.94 -11.51 13.17
C VAL A 988 1.14 -11.42 14.47
N ALA A 989 1.86 -11.41 15.59
CA ALA A 989 1.35 -11.59 16.95
C ALA A 989 0.25 -10.59 17.40
N ALA A 990 0.25 -9.35 16.88
CA ALA A 990 -0.67 -8.30 17.34
C ALA A 990 -2.08 -8.37 16.74
N ASN A 991 -2.29 -9.19 15.70
CA ASN A 991 -3.58 -9.32 15.02
C ASN A 991 -4.15 -10.73 15.18
N ALA A 992 -4.04 -11.31 16.38
CA ALA A 992 -4.55 -12.64 16.71
C ALA A 992 -6.00 -12.82 16.21
N GLY A 993 -6.18 -13.70 15.21
CA GLY A 993 -7.48 -13.98 14.56
C GLY A 993 -7.64 -13.41 13.14
N THR A 994 -6.71 -12.59 12.64
CA THR A 994 -6.76 -12.06 11.27
C THR A 994 -6.16 -13.06 10.29
N ARG A 995 -6.98 -13.59 9.38
CA ARG A 995 -6.56 -14.57 8.37
C ARG A 995 -6.61 -13.99 6.97
N TYR A 996 -5.68 -14.44 6.12
CA TYR A 996 -5.81 -14.23 4.70
C TYR A 996 -7.04 -15.01 4.20
N VAL A 997 -7.98 -14.30 3.59
CA VAL A 997 -9.16 -14.90 2.98
C VAL A 997 -9.10 -14.53 1.51
N GLU A 998 -8.82 -15.52 0.69
CA GLU A 998 -8.75 -15.36 -0.76
C GLU A 998 -10.08 -14.84 -1.31
N SER A 999 -9.97 -13.96 -2.30
CA SER A 999 -11.10 -13.55 -3.14
C SER A 999 -11.63 -14.76 -3.91
N LYS A 1000 -12.82 -14.63 -4.52
CA LYS A 1000 -13.46 -15.72 -5.27
C LYS A 1000 -13.89 -15.27 -6.65
N GLY A 1001 -14.03 -16.22 -7.57
CA GLY A 1001 -14.48 -15.94 -8.93
C GLY A 1001 -13.54 -14.98 -9.66
N LYS A 1002 -14.11 -14.05 -10.44
CA LYS A 1002 -13.34 -13.10 -11.27
C LYS A 1002 -12.40 -12.20 -10.46
N ASP A 1003 -12.69 -11.97 -9.18
CA ASP A 1003 -11.84 -11.12 -8.33
C ASP A 1003 -10.46 -11.73 -8.08
N LEU A 1004 -10.29 -13.05 -8.19
CA LEU A 1004 -8.97 -13.72 -8.12
C LEU A 1004 -8.04 -13.32 -9.26
N PHE A 1005 -8.60 -12.92 -10.40
CA PHE A 1005 -7.86 -12.66 -11.64
C PHE A 1005 -7.83 -11.18 -12.03
N ARG A 1006 -8.09 -10.28 -11.07
CA ARG A 1006 -7.86 -8.84 -11.30
C ARG A 1006 -6.37 -8.56 -11.46
N LYS A 1007 -6.08 -7.46 -12.16
CA LYS A 1007 -4.73 -6.90 -12.32
C LYS A 1007 -4.04 -6.74 -10.96
N SER A 1008 -2.75 -7.01 -10.93
CA SER A 1008 -1.97 -7.14 -9.70
C SER A 1008 -1.92 -5.84 -8.90
N MET A 1009 -2.11 -4.68 -9.54
CA MET A 1009 -2.21 -3.38 -8.88
C MET A 1009 -3.38 -3.26 -7.88
N TYR A 1010 -4.39 -4.14 -7.98
CA TYR A 1010 -5.52 -4.21 -7.06
C TYR A 1010 -5.32 -5.23 -5.93
N SER A 1011 -4.15 -5.87 -5.86
CA SER A 1011 -3.84 -6.82 -4.78
C SER A 1011 -3.76 -6.09 -3.45
N TYR A 1012 -4.42 -6.65 -2.43
CA TYR A 1012 -4.41 -6.13 -1.08
C TYR A 1012 -2.98 -6.10 -0.51
N TRP A 1013 -2.51 -4.92 -0.11
CA TRP A 1013 -1.17 -4.70 0.42
C TRP A 1013 -1.20 -4.54 1.93
N LYS A 1014 -0.75 -5.57 2.65
CA LYS A 1014 -0.59 -5.54 4.12
C LYS A 1014 0.86 -5.22 4.47
N ARG A 1015 1.14 -4.04 5.04
CA ARG A 1015 2.52 -3.59 5.32
C ARG A 1015 3.31 -4.51 6.26
N ALA A 1016 2.66 -5.11 7.26
CA ALA A 1016 3.38 -6.01 8.17
C ALA A 1016 3.68 -7.39 7.54
N VAL A 1017 3.00 -7.76 6.45
CA VAL A 1017 3.18 -9.02 5.72
C VAL A 1017 2.97 -8.76 4.23
N ASN A 1018 4.00 -8.20 3.59
CA ASN A 1018 3.94 -7.87 2.17
C ASN A 1018 3.64 -9.12 1.33
N PRO A 1019 2.94 -8.98 0.18
CA PRO A 1019 2.63 -10.11 -0.69
C PRO A 1019 3.90 -10.86 -1.10
N PRO A 1020 4.04 -12.16 -0.79
CA PRO A 1020 5.31 -12.87 -0.89
C PRO A 1020 5.85 -12.93 -2.31
N ARG A 1021 4.97 -13.11 -3.31
CA ARG A 1021 5.36 -13.08 -4.72
C ARG A 1021 5.97 -11.73 -5.10
N GLN A 1022 5.33 -10.62 -4.69
CA GLN A 1022 5.83 -9.29 -5.02
C GLN A 1022 7.18 -9.02 -4.37
N ASN A 1023 7.38 -9.46 -3.13
CA ASN A 1023 8.70 -9.38 -2.47
C ASN A 1023 9.79 -10.17 -3.20
N ILE A 1024 9.50 -11.40 -3.65
CA ILE A 1024 10.45 -12.23 -4.40
C ILE A 1024 10.89 -11.54 -5.71
N PHE A 1025 10.00 -10.74 -6.30
CA PHE A 1025 10.26 -9.97 -7.51
C PHE A 1025 10.62 -8.49 -7.24
N ASP A 1026 11.24 -8.22 -6.09
CA ASP A 1026 11.86 -6.93 -5.71
C ASP A 1026 10.89 -5.75 -5.45
N ALA A 1027 9.60 -6.01 -5.19
CA ALA A 1027 8.66 -4.94 -4.85
C ALA A 1027 9.01 -4.24 -3.52
N SER A 1028 8.77 -2.93 -3.45
CA SER A 1028 8.94 -2.13 -2.23
C SER A 1028 7.96 -2.54 -1.14
N GLY A 1029 8.39 -2.56 0.13
CA GLY A 1029 7.50 -2.91 1.24
C GLY A 1029 6.47 -1.83 1.62
N ARG A 1030 6.62 -0.62 1.07
CA ARG A 1030 5.74 0.54 1.29
C ARG A 1030 5.66 1.01 2.74
N GLU A 1031 6.75 0.81 3.50
CA GLU A 1031 6.98 1.43 4.81
C GLU A 1031 7.64 2.81 4.69
N VAL A 1032 8.42 3.02 3.62
CA VAL A 1032 9.14 4.26 3.27
C VAL A 1032 8.96 4.59 1.78
N CYS A 1033 9.17 5.84 1.41
CA CYS A 1033 9.11 6.27 0.01
C CYS A 1033 10.15 5.51 -0.82
N ASN A 1034 9.73 4.97 -1.97
CA ASN A 1034 10.64 4.34 -2.90
C ASN A 1034 10.35 4.83 -4.33
N VAL A 1035 11.37 5.42 -4.95
CA VAL A 1035 11.33 5.95 -6.34
C VAL A 1035 12.28 5.21 -7.29
N ARG A 1036 13.01 4.20 -6.78
CA ARG A 1036 14.01 3.42 -7.52
C ARG A 1036 13.71 1.93 -7.40
N HIS A 1037 13.40 1.32 -8.53
CA HIS A 1037 13.09 -0.10 -8.58
C HIS A 1037 14.39 -0.90 -8.67
N LYS A 1038 14.59 -1.80 -7.72
CA LYS A 1038 15.67 -2.78 -7.80
C LYS A 1038 15.18 -3.91 -8.70
N ILE A 1039 16.03 -4.35 -9.63
CA ILE A 1039 15.73 -5.50 -10.48
C ILE A 1039 16.85 -6.51 -10.25
N THR A 1040 16.50 -7.63 -9.62
CA THR A 1040 17.37 -8.79 -9.46
C THR A 1040 16.82 -9.97 -10.26
N ASN A 1041 17.73 -10.87 -10.64
CA ASN A 1041 17.41 -12.15 -11.27
C ASN A 1041 17.96 -13.26 -10.36
N THR A 1042 17.07 -13.98 -9.68
CA THR A 1042 17.46 -15.01 -8.71
C THR A 1042 16.80 -16.36 -9.03
N PRO A 1043 17.42 -17.50 -8.66
CA PRO A 1043 16.78 -18.81 -8.84
C PRO A 1043 15.42 -18.95 -8.13
N LEU A 1044 15.21 -18.22 -7.02
CA LEU A 1044 13.95 -18.23 -6.28
C LEU A 1044 12.78 -17.67 -7.10
N GLN A 1045 13.04 -16.71 -7.98
CA GLN A 1045 12.03 -16.13 -8.86
C GLN A 1045 11.52 -17.17 -9.88
N ALA A 1046 12.41 -17.93 -10.51
CA ALA A 1046 12.02 -19.03 -11.39
C ALA A 1046 11.23 -20.11 -10.65
N LEU A 1047 11.62 -20.44 -9.40
CA LEU A 1047 10.86 -21.35 -8.55
C LEU A 1047 9.47 -20.82 -8.21
N ALA A 1048 9.31 -19.50 -8.01
CA ALA A 1048 7.99 -18.90 -7.78
C ALA A 1048 7.07 -19.08 -9.00
N LEU A 1049 7.57 -18.85 -10.22
CA LEU A 1049 6.81 -19.07 -11.46
C LEU A 1049 6.43 -20.55 -11.66
N MET A 1050 7.29 -21.47 -11.21
CA MET A 1050 7.02 -22.90 -11.32
C MET A 1050 6.00 -23.43 -10.29
N ASN A 1051 5.94 -22.86 -9.08
CA ASN A 1051 5.20 -23.47 -7.97
C ASN A 1051 3.95 -22.70 -7.54
N ASP A 1052 3.82 -21.43 -7.89
CA ASP A 1052 2.66 -20.63 -7.49
C ASP A 1052 1.42 -21.02 -8.32
N GLU A 1053 0.32 -21.28 -7.62
CA GLU A 1053 -0.95 -21.76 -8.18
C GLU A 1053 -1.46 -20.88 -9.32
N THR A 1054 -1.19 -19.57 -9.28
CA THR A 1054 -1.58 -18.61 -10.33
C THR A 1054 -1.00 -19.00 -11.68
N PHE A 1055 0.27 -19.38 -11.74
CA PHE A 1055 0.95 -19.67 -13.02
C PHE A 1055 0.60 -21.05 -13.55
N VAL A 1056 0.36 -22.02 -12.68
CA VAL A 1056 -0.12 -23.35 -13.09
C VAL A 1056 -1.55 -23.26 -13.64
N GLU A 1057 -2.42 -22.52 -12.98
CA GLU A 1057 -3.78 -22.27 -13.48
C GLU A 1057 -3.75 -21.46 -14.78
N ALA A 1058 -2.93 -20.42 -14.88
CA ALA A 1058 -2.75 -19.66 -16.11
C ALA A 1058 -2.24 -20.53 -17.27
N ALA A 1059 -1.26 -21.40 -17.02
CA ALA A 1059 -0.76 -22.34 -18.02
C ALA A 1059 -1.86 -23.28 -18.53
N ARG A 1060 -2.76 -23.73 -17.64
CA ARG A 1060 -3.89 -24.60 -18.00
C ARG A 1060 -4.89 -23.91 -18.93
N HIS A 1061 -5.19 -22.64 -18.65
CA HIS A 1061 -6.07 -21.83 -19.49
C HIS A 1061 -5.40 -21.45 -20.81
N LEU A 1062 -4.11 -21.13 -20.79
CA LEU A 1062 -3.32 -20.89 -22.00
C LEU A 1062 -3.28 -22.13 -22.90
N ALA A 1063 -3.10 -23.33 -22.34
CA ALA A 1063 -3.18 -24.58 -23.07
C ALA A 1063 -4.59 -24.83 -23.66
N ALA A 1064 -5.65 -24.54 -22.89
CA ALA A 1064 -7.02 -24.65 -23.37
C ALA A 1064 -7.30 -23.71 -24.56
N ARG A 1065 -6.74 -22.48 -24.54
CA ARG A 1065 -6.77 -21.58 -25.69
C ARG A 1065 -6.01 -22.16 -26.88
N GLY A 1066 -4.79 -22.65 -26.66
CA GLY A 1066 -4.01 -23.35 -27.70
C GLY A 1066 -4.80 -24.47 -28.38
N LEU A 1067 -5.48 -25.30 -27.61
CA LEU A 1067 -6.28 -26.43 -28.11
C LEU A 1067 -7.52 -26.01 -28.92
N ARG A 1068 -8.09 -24.84 -28.64
CA ARG A 1068 -9.32 -24.34 -29.30
C ARG A 1068 -9.04 -23.41 -30.47
N GLU A 1069 -8.06 -22.53 -30.31
CA GLU A 1069 -7.76 -21.41 -31.21
C GLU A 1069 -6.53 -21.70 -32.09
N GLY A 1070 -5.61 -22.55 -31.63
CA GLY A 1070 -4.28 -22.73 -32.23
C GLY A 1070 -4.19 -23.71 -33.40
N GLY A 1071 -5.31 -24.28 -33.88
CA GLY A 1071 -5.31 -25.17 -35.04
C GLY A 1071 -5.34 -26.68 -34.73
N ALA A 1072 -5.16 -27.49 -35.77
CA ALA A 1072 -5.44 -28.92 -35.72
C ALA A 1072 -4.27 -29.75 -35.20
N THR A 1073 -3.04 -29.30 -35.43
CA THR A 1073 -1.82 -30.03 -35.08
C THR A 1073 -1.17 -29.52 -33.80
N ALA A 1074 -0.45 -30.38 -33.09
CA ALA A 1074 0.31 -29.98 -31.90
C ALA A 1074 1.30 -28.84 -32.19
N LYS A 1075 1.89 -28.80 -33.39
CA LYS A 1075 2.82 -27.74 -33.79
C LYS A 1075 2.12 -26.38 -33.86
N GLU A 1076 0.98 -26.30 -34.53
CA GLU A 1076 0.20 -25.05 -34.66
C GLU A 1076 -0.27 -24.57 -33.27
N ARG A 1077 -0.76 -25.50 -32.43
CA ARG A 1077 -1.20 -25.19 -31.06
C ARG A 1077 -0.08 -24.60 -30.20
N LEU A 1078 1.10 -25.21 -30.23
CA LEU A 1078 2.27 -24.72 -29.48
C LEU A 1078 2.79 -23.39 -30.01
N ALA A 1079 2.80 -23.19 -31.33
CA ALA A 1079 3.14 -21.89 -31.93
C ALA A 1079 2.17 -20.79 -31.46
N HIS A 1080 0.86 -21.10 -31.40
CA HIS A 1080 -0.12 -20.16 -30.88
C HIS A 1080 0.05 -19.87 -29.38
N ILE A 1081 0.31 -20.91 -28.57
CA ILE A 1081 0.60 -20.75 -27.13
C ILE A 1081 1.82 -19.85 -26.92
N TYR A 1082 2.91 -20.10 -27.65
CA TYR A 1082 4.11 -19.29 -27.57
C TYR A 1082 3.83 -17.83 -27.93
N ARG A 1083 3.11 -17.61 -29.02
CA ARG A 1083 2.72 -16.27 -29.49
C ARG A 1083 1.84 -15.52 -28.50
N LEU A 1084 0.91 -16.20 -27.82
CA LEU A 1084 0.12 -15.59 -26.77
C LEU A 1084 0.95 -15.23 -25.52
N ALA A 1085 1.94 -16.05 -25.18
CA ALA A 1085 2.77 -15.86 -24.00
C ALA A 1085 3.85 -14.79 -24.20
N THR A 1086 4.40 -14.70 -25.41
CA THR A 1086 5.59 -13.87 -25.70
C THR A 1086 5.30 -12.74 -26.69
N GLY A 1087 4.21 -12.77 -27.45
CA GLY A 1087 3.99 -11.84 -28.56
C GLY A 1087 4.82 -12.15 -29.82
N TYR A 1088 5.64 -13.21 -29.80
CA TYR A 1088 6.52 -13.62 -30.89
C TYR A 1088 6.03 -14.84 -31.65
N SER A 1089 6.44 -14.93 -32.91
CA SER A 1089 6.41 -16.20 -33.62
C SER A 1089 7.59 -17.07 -33.19
N ALA A 1090 7.30 -18.29 -32.70
CA ALA A 1090 8.35 -19.27 -32.39
C ALA A 1090 9.06 -19.71 -33.68
N ASP A 1091 10.38 -19.87 -33.64
CA ASP A 1091 11.13 -20.45 -34.74
C ASP A 1091 11.00 -21.98 -34.79
N GLU A 1092 11.55 -22.59 -35.85
CA GLU A 1092 11.47 -24.05 -36.04
C GLU A 1092 12.26 -24.85 -35.01
N GLU A 1093 13.34 -24.29 -34.45
CA GLU A 1093 14.17 -24.95 -33.44
C GLU A 1093 13.48 -24.92 -32.07
N GLU A 1094 12.97 -23.75 -31.67
CA GLU A 1094 12.14 -23.56 -30.48
C GLU A 1094 10.92 -24.49 -30.51
N LEU A 1095 10.19 -24.52 -31.64
CA LEU A 1095 9.02 -25.39 -31.79
C LEU A 1095 9.40 -26.88 -31.72
N ALA A 1096 10.54 -27.29 -32.27
CA ALA A 1096 11.01 -28.67 -32.16
C ALA A 1096 11.24 -29.08 -30.70
N ILE A 1097 11.81 -28.18 -29.89
CA ILE A 1097 12.03 -28.39 -28.45
C ILE A 1097 10.69 -28.49 -27.72
N PHE A 1098 9.73 -27.59 -27.97
CA PHE A 1098 8.42 -27.65 -27.33
C PHE A 1098 7.63 -28.91 -27.74
N LEU A 1099 7.71 -29.33 -28.99
CA LEU A 1099 7.10 -30.58 -29.46
C LEU A 1099 7.72 -31.82 -28.79
N GLN A 1100 9.03 -31.80 -28.52
CA GLN A 1100 9.68 -32.86 -27.77
C GLN A 1100 9.20 -32.92 -26.31
N ASN A 1101 9.16 -31.78 -25.62
CA ASN A 1101 8.65 -31.68 -24.25
C ASN A 1101 7.19 -32.11 -24.15
N ARG A 1102 6.34 -31.63 -25.06
CA ARG A 1102 4.92 -32.02 -25.12
C ARG A 1102 4.76 -33.54 -25.31
N ARG A 1103 5.53 -34.18 -26.20
CA ARG A 1103 5.49 -35.64 -26.38
C ARG A 1103 5.85 -36.36 -25.09
N HIS A 1104 6.91 -35.91 -24.41
CA HIS A 1104 7.31 -36.47 -23.12
C HIS A 1104 6.18 -36.38 -22.08
N PHE A 1105 5.53 -35.23 -21.94
CA PHE A 1105 4.40 -35.08 -21.02
C PHE A 1105 3.17 -35.89 -21.43
N ALA A 1106 2.86 -35.99 -22.72
CA ALA A 1106 1.76 -36.80 -23.21
C ALA A 1106 1.97 -38.29 -22.89
N GLU A 1107 3.19 -38.82 -23.07
CA GLU A 1107 3.54 -40.20 -22.71
C GLU A 1107 3.44 -40.43 -21.19
N HIS A 1108 3.90 -39.47 -20.39
CA HIS A 1108 3.80 -39.52 -18.93
C HIS A 1108 2.34 -39.54 -18.46
N PHE A 1109 1.51 -38.60 -18.92
CA PHE A 1109 0.12 -38.51 -18.49
C PHE A 1109 -0.75 -39.63 -19.07
N ALA A 1110 -0.46 -40.15 -20.26
CA ALA A 1110 -1.14 -41.33 -20.79
C ALA A 1110 -0.91 -42.57 -19.92
N SER A 1111 0.30 -42.72 -19.36
CA SER A 1111 0.63 -43.79 -18.41
C SER A 1111 0.13 -43.51 -16.98
N HIS A 1112 -0.14 -42.24 -16.64
CA HIS A 1112 -0.62 -41.81 -15.33
C HIS A 1112 -1.86 -40.88 -15.40
N PRO A 1113 -3.05 -41.35 -15.83
CA PRO A 1113 -4.20 -40.46 -16.01
C PRO A 1113 -4.75 -39.81 -14.73
N ALA A 1114 -4.49 -40.40 -13.55
CA ALA A 1114 -4.87 -39.79 -12.27
C ALA A 1114 -4.06 -38.52 -12.01
N GLU A 1115 -2.76 -38.57 -12.31
CA GLU A 1115 -1.82 -37.46 -12.21
C GLU A 1115 -2.21 -36.29 -13.11
N ALA A 1116 -2.67 -36.58 -14.33
CA ALA A 1116 -3.20 -35.58 -15.25
C ALA A 1116 -4.41 -34.84 -14.67
N ARG A 1117 -5.33 -35.56 -14.00
CA ARG A 1117 -6.50 -34.94 -13.35
C ARG A 1117 -6.09 -34.09 -12.16
N ASP A 1118 -5.19 -34.59 -11.32
CA ASP A 1118 -4.70 -33.87 -10.15
C ASP A 1118 -4.00 -32.58 -10.58
N PHE A 1119 -3.11 -32.64 -11.57
CA PHE A 1119 -2.41 -31.47 -12.11
C PHE A 1119 -3.38 -30.44 -12.70
N LEU A 1120 -4.35 -30.88 -13.51
CA LEU A 1120 -5.35 -30.00 -14.11
C LEU A 1120 -6.40 -29.48 -13.11
N SER A 1121 -6.39 -29.96 -11.86
CA SER A 1121 -7.26 -29.49 -10.78
C SER A 1121 -6.65 -28.34 -9.97
N ILE A 1122 -5.39 -27.97 -10.22
CA ILE A 1122 -4.72 -26.85 -9.54
C ILE A 1122 -5.38 -25.51 -9.97
N GLY A 1123 -5.67 -24.69 -8.96
CA GLY A 1123 -6.40 -23.42 -9.10
C GLY A 1123 -7.90 -23.55 -8.76
N ALA A 1124 -8.58 -22.41 -8.72
CA ALA A 1124 -9.97 -22.30 -8.28
C ALA A 1124 -10.99 -22.57 -9.40
N THR A 1125 -10.60 -22.44 -10.66
CA THR A 1125 -11.49 -22.73 -11.79
C THR A 1125 -11.46 -24.22 -12.13
N PRO A 1126 -12.59 -24.83 -12.51
CA PRO A 1126 -12.60 -26.23 -12.94
C PRO A 1126 -11.84 -26.43 -14.25
N ARG A 1127 -11.42 -27.67 -14.51
CA ARG A 1127 -10.93 -28.11 -15.81
C ARG A 1127 -12.04 -28.01 -16.85
N ASP A 1128 -11.67 -27.72 -18.09
CA ASP A 1128 -12.56 -27.91 -19.23
C ASP A 1128 -12.68 -29.40 -19.56
N GLU A 1129 -13.86 -29.97 -19.37
CA GLU A 1129 -14.11 -31.39 -19.63
C GLU A 1129 -14.28 -31.74 -21.11
N ASP A 1130 -14.52 -30.74 -21.98
CA ASP A 1130 -14.65 -30.94 -23.43
C ASP A 1130 -13.30 -31.21 -24.11
N LEU A 1131 -12.19 -30.90 -23.43
CA LEU A 1131 -10.83 -31.17 -23.91
C LEU A 1131 -10.35 -32.57 -23.48
N ASP A 1132 -9.64 -33.24 -24.38
CA ASP A 1132 -8.97 -34.50 -24.07
C ASP A 1132 -8.03 -34.33 -22.86
N LEU A 1133 -8.11 -35.28 -21.93
CA LEU A 1133 -7.40 -35.20 -20.65
C LEU A 1133 -5.88 -35.15 -20.84
N ILE A 1134 -5.35 -35.96 -21.75
CA ILE A 1134 -3.91 -36.12 -21.94
C ILE A 1134 -3.34 -34.95 -22.72
N ASP A 1135 -4.01 -34.56 -23.81
CA ASP A 1135 -3.61 -33.38 -24.57
C ASP A 1135 -3.66 -32.11 -23.72
N HIS A 1136 -4.71 -31.94 -22.90
CA HIS A 1136 -4.81 -30.77 -22.02
C HIS A 1136 -3.70 -30.75 -20.98
N ALA A 1137 -3.38 -31.88 -20.34
CA ALA A 1137 -2.30 -31.96 -19.35
C ALA A 1137 -0.92 -31.73 -19.99
N ALA A 1138 -0.65 -32.32 -21.16
CA ALA A 1138 0.62 -32.18 -21.86
C ALA A 1138 0.86 -30.74 -22.37
N ASP A 1139 -0.17 -30.11 -22.94
CA ASP A 1139 -0.10 -28.73 -23.39
C ASP A 1139 0.00 -27.78 -22.18
N THR A 1140 -0.66 -28.09 -21.06
CA THR A 1140 -0.54 -27.31 -19.81
C THR A 1140 0.90 -27.33 -19.28
N ALA A 1141 1.53 -28.51 -19.21
CA ALA A 1141 2.91 -28.62 -18.75
C ALA A 1141 3.89 -27.88 -19.68
N THR A 1142 3.65 -27.90 -20.99
CA THR A 1142 4.49 -27.19 -21.96
C THR A 1142 4.25 -25.67 -21.92
N ALA A 1143 3.00 -25.23 -21.79
CA ALA A 1143 2.65 -23.82 -21.59
C ALA A 1143 3.25 -23.27 -20.29
N HIS A 1144 3.33 -24.09 -19.25
CA HIS A 1144 3.96 -23.72 -17.97
C HIS A 1144 5.46 -23.49 -18.11
N LEU A 1145 6.15 -24.31 -18.91
CA LEU A 1145 7.55 -24.06 -19.27
C LEU A 1145 7.71 -22.73 -20.03
N ILE A 1146 6.84 -22.46 -21.01
CA ILE A 1146 6.86 -21.21 -21.80
C ILE A 1146 6.67 -19.99 -20.89
N LEU A 1147 5.73 -20.05 -19.94
CA LEU A 1147 5.50 -18.95 -18.98
C LEU A 1147 6.69 -18.66 -18.05
N ASN A 1148 7.65 -19.59 -17.97
CA ASN A 1148 8.85 -19.47 -17.14
C ASN A 1148 10.12 -19.11 -17.94
N LEU A 1149 9.99 -18.80 -19.23
CA LEU A 1149 11.09 -18.35 -20.09
C LEU A 1149 11.48 -16.90 -19.80
N ASP A 1150 12.76 -16.56 -20.02
CA ASP A 1150 13.25 -15.18 -19.93
C ASP A 1150 12.50 -14.29 -20.94
N GLU A 1151 12.29 -14.81 -22.15
CA GLU A 1151 11.54 -14.19 -23.24
C GLU A 1151 10.11 -13.79 -22.83
N THR A 1152 9.47 -14.56 -21.95
CA THR A 1152 8.12 -14.26 -21.46
C THR A 1152 8.11 -13.11 -20.44
N ILE A 1153 9.11 -13.08 -19.55
CA ILE A 1153 9.13 -12.17 -18.38
C ILE A 1153 9.98 -10.92 -18.57
N THR A 1154 10.74 -10.84 -19.65
CA THR A 1154 11.60 -9.70 -19.99
C THR A 1154 10.88 -8.78 -20.98
N LEU A 1155 11.17 -7.47 -20.87
CA LEU A 1155 10.58 -6.41 -21.71
C LEU A 1155 10.83 -6.61 -23.21
N GLU A 1156 11.92 -7.30 -23.56
CA GLU A 1156 12.45 -7.40 -24.92
C GLU A 1156 11.38 -7.82 -25.93
#